data_AF-A0A6S7FZJ3-F1
#
_entry.id   AF-A0A6S7FZJ3-F1
#
_cell.length_a   1.000
_cell.length_b   1.000
_cell.length_c   1.000
_cell.angle_alpha   90.00
_cell.angle_beta   90.00
_cell.angle_gamma   90.00
#
_symmetry.space_group_name_H-M   'P 1'
#
loop_
_entity.id
_entity.type
_entity.pdbx_description
1 polymer ?
#
loop_
_entity_poly.entity_id
_entity_poly.type
_entity_poly.pdbx_seq_one_letter_code
_entity_poly.pdbx_strand_id
1 'polypeptide(L)'
;MQLKGEVEMKKIDERKQREIDEAKAKLDGADKKKTKEVLSLIVAHYQSLENDVRAQIQLEHDVEQEKIRKEISVNSRLTSKEAQGSLIKEMITEAEINEEEAGMIVSEHLDAIAAVEKIHDDEKSRQVMALEMRLEERKAMAQQIREQEEQEAQVLATMKEKYDNALDNLVTSSQVSEAEATAYREKLFKDVDTLDKKLEKQKHRQEENLHDRLTLLKKKKLQEKEEEYKLEMKKLEEANNDSESPKDVIVARQELTQKYNEEIHELERELDKNAAQDLKELRSRNAEEARGEYKNKIEKYYKELMKKGAMQEDYTQLLESHDQDVARIVENQQAQQNKHRIALEEKLSKRRELLTEKMKAEQKEQEQIRNEEQKVLKNMIDNQVVISEEEKEKILREHEQNMAELESSLTLNKLRQKQMLEEKLEKRRKMKMEKLQQKHENENKRIKIENVDGATEEVDLLKKQEIEKQQLMENDANMENEVEQIREEMLNARMEALQEHNDRLGALIADLQIKRANQIAEINKQQRALGQLQTSILDDLDEKGVLVDPETKEILQKHQEQSQKLEKILQDQRDQQETALKERLREKLKQKEQRLMQEQKDEITKYIDNMQDNNALMKFRKAALKARHKAHLDQEKQQIEKEIEQSVNEMKLQLELNRLKAVEKQSIQFISALVKCGKIQEEELDSVLQVLFPTKKPEEIDELLTQIYGPSHTRSSALALHSSKPSSLEMKVIAQISPMPSNRRKAKPRFEKPDDLDDLPPPEVASSLPPVILQGNKGFNLENSLHNGSKNNTRTEGKKLGRVRLAPLDKH
;
A
#
# COMPACT_ATOMS: atom_id res chain seq x y z
N MET A 1 18.61 0.43 -12.32
CA MET A 1 17.99 1.67 -12.86
C MET A 1 19.01 2.74 -13.22
N GLN A 2 19.95 3.12 -12.35
CA GLN A 2 20.97 4.15 -12.68
C GLN A 2 21.73 3.86 -14.00
N LEU A 3 22.19 2.62 -14.22
CA LEU A 3 22.80 2.18 -15.48
C LEU A 3 21.88 2.30 -16.71
N LYS A 4 20.57 2.06 -16.56
CA LYS A 4 19.57 2.21 -17.64
C LYS A 4 19.43 3.70 -18.00
N GLY A 5 19.40 4.57 -16.99
CA GLY A 5 19.34 6.01 -17.17
C GLY A 5 20.58 6.61 -17.83
N GLU A 6 21.77 6.17 -17.44
CA GLU A 6 23.03 6.60 -18.07
C GLU A 6 23.11 6.21 -19.56
N VAL A 7 22.57 5.05 -19.93
CA VAL A 7 22.52 4.60 -21.33
C VAL A 7 21.54 5.42 -22.16
N GLU A 8 20.36 5.74 -21.63
CA GLU A 8 19.36 6.59 -22.30
C GLU A 8 19.88 8.02 -22.49
N MET A 9 20.49 8.62 -21.46
CA MET A 9 21.10 9.95 -21.54
C MET A 9 22.21 10.02 -22.60
N LYS A 10 23.09 9.02 -22.66
CA LYS A 10 24.15 8.95 -23.69
C LYS A 10 23.58 8.88 -25.11
N LYS A 11 22.48 8.15 -25.34
CA LYS A 11 21.84 8.10 -26.66
C LYS A 11 21.28 9.47 -27.06
N ILE A 12 20.75 10.24 -26.11
CA ILE A 12 20.24 11.60 -26.35
C ILE A 12 21.40 12.54 -26.69
N ASP A 13 22.49 12.50 -25.92
CA ASP A 13 23.69 13.30 -26.19
C ASP A 13 24.29 13.00 -27.58
N GLU A 14 24.36 11.73 -27.96
CA GLU A 14 24.83 11.33 -29.29
C GLU A 14 23.91 11.78 -30.43
N ARG A 15 22.58 11.84 -30.21
CA ARG A 15 21.60 12.35 -31.19
C ARG A 15 21.68 13.87 -31.31
N LYS A 16 21.76 14.57 -30.18
CA LYS A 16 21.98 16.01 -30.10
C LYS A 16 23.22 16.44 -30.86
N GLN A 17 24.34 15.75 -30.64
CA GLN A 17 25.59 16.06 -31.31
C GLN A 17 25.48 15.84 -32.83
N ARG A 18 24.83 14.76 -33.27
CA ARG A 18 24.55 14.50 -34.70
C ARG A 18 23.70 15.59 -35.34
N GLU A 19 22.59 15.99 -34.72
CA GLU A 19 21.72 17.04 -35.27
C GLU A 19 22.39 18.43 -35.27
N ILE A 20 23.23 18.73 -34.28
CA ILE A 20 24.05 19.95 -34.27
C ILE A 20 25.02 19.96 -35.46
N ASP A 21 25.68 18.83 -35.74
CA ASP A 21 26.66 18.73 -36.82
C ASP A 21 25.97 18.75 -38.21
N GLU A 22 24.80 18.13 -38.35
CA GLU A 22 23.96 18.25 -39.56
C GLU A 22 23.42 19.67 -39.78
N ALA A 23 22.98 20.36 -38.71
CA ALA A 23 22.52 21.74 -38.81
C ALA A 23 23.66 22.70 -39.19
N LYS A 24 24.86 22.51 -38.63
CA LYS A 24 26.05 23.29 -39.02
C LYS A 24 26.42 23.07 -40.49
N ALA A 25 26.31 21.84 -41.00
CA ALA A 25 26.60 21.53 -42.40
C ALA A 25 25.59 22.17 -43.37
N LYS A 26 24.31 22.22 -43.01
CA LYS A 26 23.26 22.89 -43.81
C LYS A 26 23.32 24.42 -43.74
N LEU A 27 23.84 24.96 -42.64
CA LEU A 27 23.94 26.41 -42.40
C LEU A 27 25.30 26.99 -42.81
N ASP A 28 26.14 26.23 -43.51
CA ASP A 28 27.46 26.67 -43.96
C ASP A 28 27.31 27.79 -45.01
N GLY A 29 27.77 28.99 -44.68
CA GLY A 29 27.59 30.20 -45.50
C GLY A 29 26.40 31.12 -45.13
N ALA A 30 25.58 30.76 -44.13
CA ALA A 30 24.47 31.60 -43.64
C ALA A 30 24.91 32.67 -42.61
N ASP A 31 24.02 33.62 -42.27
CA ASP A 31 24.30 34.68 -41.28
C ASP A 31 24.58 34.09 -39.89
N LYS A 32 25.74 34.45 -39.32
CA LYS A 32 26.25 33.96 -38.03
C LYS A 32 25.26 34.16 -36.88
N LYS A 33 24.45 35.23 -36.89
CA LYS A 33 23.44 35.47 -35.85
C LYS A 33 22.30 34.46 -35.94
N LYS A 34 21.73 34.25 -37.13
CA LYS A 34 20.64 33.29 -37.34
C LYS A 34 21.11 31.84 -37.12
N THR A 35 22.32 31.49 -37.54
CA THR A 35 22.92 30.16 -37.26
C THR A 35 23.03 29.91 -35.76
N LYS A 36 23.42 30.92 -34.97
CA LYS A 36 23.49 30.81 -33.51
C LYS A 36 22.11 30.63 -32.86
N GLU A 37 21.08 31.30 -33.38
CA GLU A 37 19.69 31.13 -32.92
C GLU A 37 19.18 29.70 -33.17
N VAL A 38 19.34 29.15 -34.38
CA VAL A 38 18.90 27.78 -34.71
C VAL A 38 19.62 26.74 -33.82
N LEU A 39 20.93 26.88 -33.64
CA LEU A 39 21.69 26.00 -32.75
C LEU A 39 21.23 26.11 -31.28
N SER A 40 20.86 27.30 -30.82
CA SER A 40 20.32 27.49 -29.47
C SER A 40 18.96 26.81 -29.29
N LEU A 41 18.11 26.81 -30.32
CA LEU A 41 16.81 26.12 -30.30
C LEU A 41 16.98 24.59 -30.23
N ILE A 42 17.92 24.03 -31.01
CA ILE A 42 18.26 22.60 -30.95
C ILE A 42 18.74 22.22 -29.54
N VAL A 43 19.64 23.03 -28.96
CA VAL A 43 20.13 22.79 -27.59
C VAL A 43 18.99 22.85 -26.57
N ALA A 44 18.08 23.82 -26.69
CA ALA A 44 16.92 23.95 -25.80
C ALA A 44 15.93 22.78 -25.95
N HIS A 45 15.68 22.30 -27.17
CA HIS A 45 14.82 21.12 -27.41
C HIS A 45 15.41 19.86 -26.77
N TYR A 46 16.70 19.59 -26.97
CA TYR A 46 17.34 18.43 -26.34
C TYR A 46 17.47 18.56 -24.81
N GLN A 47 17.64 19.77 -24.28
CA GLN A 47 17.56 19.99 -22.83
C GLN A 47 16.17 19.63 -22.27
N SER A 48 15.09 19.96 -22.99
CA SER A 48 13.74 19.56 -22.62
C SER A 48 13.59 18.03 -22.63
N LEU A 49 14.09 17.37 -23.68
CA LEU A 49 14.07 15.90 -23.78
C LEU A 49 14.92 15.21 -22.70
N GLU A 50 16.10 15.75 -22.38
CA GLU A 50 16.96 15.29 -21.28
C GLU A 50 16.23 15.41 -19.93
N ASN A 51 15.49 16.50 -19.72
CA ASN A 51 14.70 16.70 -18.49
C ASN A 51 13.54 15.71 -18.39
N ASP A 52 12.81 15.47 -19.48
CA ASP A 52 11.70 14.50 -19.53
C ASP A 52 12.20 13.08 -19.20
N VAL A 53 13.32 12.65 -19.81
CA VAL A 53 13.89 11.33 -19.54
C VAL A 53 14.41 11.22 -18.11
N ARG A 54 15.04 12.27 -17.56
CA ARG A 54 15.43 12.30 -16.15
C ARG A 54 14.21 12.19 -15.23
N ALA A 55 13.13 12.91 -15.52
CA ALA A 55 11.89 12.84 -14.76
C ALA A 55 11.28 11.44 -14.81
N GLN A 56 11.29 10.78 -15.97
CA GLN A 56 10.79 9.41 -16.13
C GLN A 56 11.64 8.39 -15.35
N ILE A 57 12.96 8.46 -15.43
CA ILE A 57 13.86 7.58 -14.67
C ILE A 57 13.68 7.79 -13.17
N GLN A 58 13.52 9.04 -12.73
CA GLN A 58 13.28 9.37 -11.34
C GLN A 58 11.93 8.81 -10.88
N LEU A 59 10.90 8.89 -11.71
CA LEU A 59 9.60 8.29 -11.42
C LEU A 59 9.65 6.76 -11.34
N GLU A 60 10.33 6.07 -12.27
CA GLU A 60 10.58 4.62 -12.20
C GLU A 60 11.30 4.24 -10.89
N HIS A 61 12.31 5.04 -10.53
CA HIS A 61 13.07 4.83 -9.31
C HIS A 61 12.24 5.04 -8.06
N ASP A 62 11.43 6.09 -8.00
CA ASP A 62 10.55 6.38 -6.87
C ASP A 62 9.48 5.28 -6.71
N VAL A 63 8.96 4.73 -7.81
CA VAL A 63 8.04 3.57 -7.79
C VAL A 63 8.70 2.35 -7.16
N GLU A 64 9.91 1.98 -7.59
CA GLU A 64 10.62 0.81 -7.06
C GLU A 64 11.08 1.01 -5.61
N GLN A 65 11.57 2.20 -5.26
CA GLN A 65 11.91 2.52 -3.88
C GLN A 65 10.67 2.46 -2.98
N GLU A 66 9.54 2.95 -3.45
CA GLU A 66 8.29 2.87 -2.69
C GLU A 66 7.86 1.42 -2.53
N LYS A 67 7.92 0.56 -3.58
CA LYS A 67 7.67 -0.89 -3.43
C LYS A 67 8.51 -1.52 -2.33
N ILE A 68 9.82 -1.25 -2.30
CA ILE A 68 10.74 -1.80 -1.29
C ILE A 68 10.41 -1.26 0.11
N ARG A 69 10.23 0.05 0.26
CA ARG A 69 9.85 0.67 1.54
C ARG A 69 8.56 0.06 2.09
N LYS A 70 7.61 -0.21 1.20
CA LYS A 70 6.32 -0.79 1.51
C LYS A 70 6.39 -2.27 1.88
N GLU A 71 7.14 -3.07 1.14
CA GLU A 71 7.40 -4.47 1.48
C GLU A 71 8.09 -4.58 2.85
N ILE A 72 9.09 -3.72 3.12
CA ILE A 72 9.72 -3.63 4.44
C ILE A 72 8.71 -3.23 5.51
N SER A 73 7.83 -2.27 5.24
CA SER A 73 6.80 -1.84 6.19
C SER A 73 5.79 -2.95 6.52
N VAL A 74 5.33 -3.68 5.51
CA VAL A 74 4.40 -4.82 5.67
C VAL A 74 5.09 -5.93 6.47
N ASN A 75 6.32 -6.32 6.07
CA ASN A 75 7.09 -7.34 6.78
C ASN A 75 7.43 -6.94 8.22
N SER A 76 7.73 -5.66 8.47
CA SER A 76 8.01 -5.17 9.83
C SER A 76 6.76 -5.19 10.71
N ARG A 77 5.59 -4.83 10.16
CA ARG A 77 4.30 -4.93 10.87
C ARG A 77 3.99 -6.40 11.19
N LEU A 78 4.15 -7.29 10.22
CA LEU A 78 3.89 -8.72 10.39
C LEU A 78 4.80 -9.34 11.44
N THR A 79 6.11 -9.13 11.33
CA THR A 79 7.10 -9.66 12.30
C THR A 79 6.91 -9.08 13.71
N SER A 80 6.58 -7.79 13.83
CA SER A 80 6.26 -7.19 15.13
C SER A 80 5.01 -7.80 15.75
N LYS A 81 3.99 -8.13 14.95
CA LYS A 81 2.75 -8.76 15.42
C LYS A 81 2.97 -10.22 15.81
N GLU A 82 3.74 -10.96 15.02
CA GLU A 82 4.13 -12.34 15.35
C GLU A 82 4.93 -12.40 16.65
N ALA A 83 5.87 -11.47 16.84
CA ALA A 83 6.62 -11.33 18.09
C ALA A 83 5.69 -10.99 19.27
N GLN A 84 4.75 -10.05 19.10
CA GLN A 84 3.76 -9.71 20.13
C GLN A 84 2.84 -10.88 20.47
N GLY A 85 2.32 -11.60 19.48
CA GLY A 85 1.47 -12.78 19.69
C GLY A 85 2.23 -13.90 20.39
N SER A 86 3.51 -14.10 20.06
CA SER A 86 4.38 -15.05 20.76
C SER A 86 4.61 -14.62 22.22
N LEU A 87 4.87 -13.33 22.45
CA LEU A 87 5.09 -12.79 23.80
C LEU A 87 3.85 -12.92 24.69
N ILE A 88 2.65 -12.69 24.13
CA ILE A 88 1.39 -12.88 24.85
C ILE A 88 1.18 -14.36 25.20
N LYS A 89 1.45 -15.27 24.25
CA LYS A 89 1.37 -16.72 24.50
C LYS A 89 2.35 -17.15 25.59
N GLU A 90 3.58 -16.64 25.54
CA GLU A 90 4.60 -16.87 26.58
C GLU A 90 4.14 -16.35 27.94
N MET A 91 3.65 -15.10 28.03
CA MET A 91 3.12 -14.52 29.26
C MET A 91 1.95 -15.34 29.85
N ILE A 92 1.00 -15.78 29.01
CA ILE A 92 -0.12 -16.62 29.46
C ILE A 92 0.40 -17.94 30.03
N THR A 93 1.41 -18.55 29.40
CA THR A 93 2.00 -19.82 29.87
C THR A 93 2.87 -19.65 31.12
N GLU A 94 3.63 -18.57 31.23
CA GLU A 94 4.53 -18.31 32.37
C GLU A 94 3.79 -17.86 33.62
N ALA A 95 2.70 -17.10 33.46
CA ALA A 95 1.92 -16.55 34.58
C ALA A 95 0.69 -17.40 34.94
N GLU A 96 0.48 -18.57 34.32
CA GLU A 96 -0.65 -19.48 34.55
C GLU A 96 -2.01 -18.76 34.57
N ILE A 97 -2.18 -17.78 33.68
CA ILE A 97 -3.34 -16.87 33.66
C ILE A 97 -4.59 -17.63 33.22
N ASN A 98 -5.72 -17.40 33.90
CA ASN A 98 -6.99 -18.00 33.54
C ASN A 98 -7.40 -17.59 32.11
N GLU A 99 -8.04 -18.49 31.37
CA GLU A 99 -8.47 -18.29 29.97
C GLU A 99 -9.32 -17.01 29.76
N GLU A 100 -10.06 -16.59 30.79
CA GLU A 100 -10.83 -15.33 30.77
C GLU A 100 -9.96 -14.08 30.92
N GLU A 101 -8.94 -14.12 31.77
CA GLU A 101 -7.99 -13.01 31.96
C GLU A 101 -7.06 -12.88 30.75
N ALA A 102 -6.64 -14.02 30.19
CA ALA A 102 -5.89 -14.08 28.92
C ALA A 102 -6.69 -13.46 27.77
N GLY A 103 -8.00 -13.78 27.67
CA GLY A 103 -8.89 -13.19 26.66
C GLY A 103 -9.06 -11.68 26.83
N MET A 104 -9.10 -11.15 28.06
CA MET A 104 -9.15 -9.71 28.31
C MET A 104 -7.84 -9.01 27.91
N ILE A 105 -6.69 -9.57 28.26
CA ILE A 105 -5.37 -9.02 27.89
C ILE A 105 -5.21 -8.96 26.36
N VAL A 106 -5.59 -10.04 25.66
CA VAL A 106 -5.57 -10.08 24.20
C VAL A 106 -6.51 -9.02 23.60
N SER A 107 -7.73 -8.89 24.14
CA SER A 107 -8.70 -7.89 23.69
C SER A 107 -8.20 -6.45 23.89
N GLU A 108 -7.67 -6.12 25.06
CA GLU A 108 -7.13 -4.79 25.36
C GLU A 108 -5.93 -4.45 24.47
N HIS A 109 -5.07 -5.43 24.18
CA HIS A 109 -3.94 -5.25 23.27
C HIS A 109 -4.40 -5.02 21.82
N LEU A 110 -5.40 -5.76 21.35
CA LEU A 110 -5.99 -5.55 20.02
C LEU A 110 -6.64 -4.17 19.90
N ASP A 111 -7.34 -3.71 20.94
CA ASP A 111 -7.91 -2.36 20.99
C ASP A 111 -6.84 -1.26 21.02
N ALA A 112 -5.73 -1.48 21.73
CA ALA A 112 -4.59 -0.58 21.75
C ALA A 112 -3.92 -0.49 20.37
N ILE A 113 -3.72 -1.63 19.71
CA ILE A 113 -3.24 -1.72 18.32
C ILE A 113 -4.15 -0.93 17.38
N ALA A 114 -5.47 -1.18 17.42
CA ALA A 114 -6.41 -0.53 16.52
C ALA A 114 -6.42 0.99 16.72
N ALA A 115 -6.28 1.45 17.97
CA ALA A 115 -6.11 2.87 18.28
C ALA A 115 -4.80 3.43 17.69
N VAL A 116 -3.69 2.70 17.82
CA VAL A 116 -2.38 3.10 17.25
C VAL A 116 -2.44 3.23 15.74
N GLU A 117 -3.03 2.25 15.06
CA GLU A 117 -3.13 2.23 13.59
C GLU A 117 -3.98 3.40 13.08
N LYS A 118 -5.12 3.66 13.73
CA LYS A 118 -5.96 4.83 13.43
C LYS A 118 -5.20 6.14 13.60
N ILE A 119 -4.49 6.29 14.71
CA ILE A 119 -3.72 7.50 15.01
C ILE A 119 -2.56 7.68 14.01
N HIS A 120 -1.91 6.60 13.60
CA HIS A 120 -0.85 6.63 12.59
C HIS A 120 -1.37 7.08 11.22
N ASP A 121 -2.52 6.57 10.78
CA ASP A 121 -3.14 6.98 9.52
C ASP A 121 -3.59 8.44 9.52
N ASP A 122 -4.17 8.90 10.63
CA ASP A 122 -4.55 10.29 10.83
C ASP A 122 -3.32 11.20 10.76
N GLU A 123 -2.22 10.81 11.40
CA GLU A 123 -0.97 11.56 11.38
C GLU A 123 -0.34 11.61 9.99
N LYS A 124 -0.31 10.48 9.28
CA LYS A 124 0.18 10.43 7.90
C LYS A 124 -0.64 11.34 6.98
N SER A 125 -1.96 11.33 7.13
CA SER A 125 -2.86 12.20 6.36
C SER A 125 -2.62 13.68 6.65
N ARG A 126 -2.42 14.04 7.94
CA ARG A 126 -2.06 15.39 8.36
C ARG A 126 -0.72 15.84 7.80
N GLN A 127 0.31 14.99 7.87
CA GLN A 127 1.64 15.31 7.35
C GLN A 127 1.62 15.55 5.83
N VAL A 128 0.93 14.69 5.08
CA VAL A 128 0.75 14.88 3.63
C VAL A 128 0.09 16.23 3.36
N MET A 129 -0.99 16.55 4.07
CA MET A 129 -1.65 17.85 3.94
C MET A 129 -0.72 19.01 4.27
N ALA A 130 0.03 18.94 5.37
CA ALA A 130 0.96 19.99 5.80
C ALA A 130 2.07 20.22 4.77
N LEU A 131 2.61 19.14 4.19
CA LEU A 131 3.63 19.21 3.14
C LEU A 131 3.07 19.78 1.83
N GLU A 132 1.90 19.33 1.39
CA GLU A 132 1.23 19.88 0.20
C GLU A 132 0.91 21.36 0.39
N MET A 133 0.42 21.75 1.56
CA MET A 133 0.15 23.14 1.91
C MET A 133 1.42 24.00 1.83
N ARG A 134 2.50 23.54 2.45
CA ARG A 134 3.79 24.25 2.42
C ARG A 134 4.36 24.34 1.01
N LEU A 135 4.19 23.30 0.19
CA LEU A 135 4.61 23.32 -1.21
C LEU A 135 3.88 24.43 -1.98
N GLU A 136 2.56 24.55 -1.80
CA GLU A 136 1.80 25.57 -2.53
C GLU A 136 2.09 26.98 -2.02
N GLU A 137 2.31 27.16 -0.72
CA GLU A 137 2.81 28.42 -0.15
C GLU A 137 4.18 28.80 -0.72
N ARG A 138 5.10 27.83 -0.87
CA ARG A 138 6.41 28.08 -1.50
C ARG A 138 6.32 28.42 -2.98
N LYS A 139 5.45 27.75 -3.74
CA LYS A 139 5.20 28.10 -5.14
C LYS A 139 4.64 29.52 -5.28
N ALA A 140 3.68 29.87 -4.41
CA ALA A 140 3.12 31.21 -4.32
C ALA A 140 4.20 32.27 -4.01
N MET A 141 5.07 32.02 -3.03
CA MET A 141 6.21 32.90 -2.72
C MET A 141 7.18 33.01 -3.90
N ALA A 142 7.55 31.89 -4.54
CA ALA A 142 8.44 31.89 -5.70
C ALA A 142 7.84 32.65 -6.91
N GLN A 143 6.52 32.61 -7.08
CA GLN A 143 5.84 33.41 -8.09
C GLN A 143 5.92 34.91 -7.77
N GLN A 144 5.63 35.31 -6.53
CA GLN A 144 5.74 36.72 -6.10
C GLN A 144 7.16 37.26 -6.28
N ILE A 145 8.17 36.45 -5.96
CA ILE A 145 9.59 36.79 -6.12
C ILE A 145 9.95 37.02 -7.59
N ARG A 146 9.47 36.17 -8.51
CA ARG A 146 9.69 36.32 -9.96
C ARG A 146 8.98 37.55 -10.53
N GLU A 147 7.74 37.77 -10.14
CA GLU A 147 6.99 38.96 -10.55
C GLU A 147 7.69 40.25 -10.08
N GLN A 148 8.26 40.24 -8.87
CA GLN A 148 9.06 41.37 -8.38
C GLN A 148 10.33 41.58 -9.23
N GLU A 149 11.04 40.53 -9.63
CA GLU A 149 12.22 40.65 -10.50
C GLU A 149 11.86 41.25 -11.88
N GLU A 150 10.76 40.80 -12.48
CA GLU A 150 10.28 41.31 -13.76
C GLU A 150 9.88 42.80 -13.64
N GLN A 151 9.23 43.17 -12.54
CA GLN A 151 8.87 44.55 -12.24
C GLN A 151 10.10 45.44 -12.04
N GLU A 152 11.11 44.99 -11.30
CA GLU A 152 12.38 45.70 -11.12
C GLU A 152 13.10 45.91 -12.46
N ALA A 153 13.11 44.88 -13.32
CA ALA A 153 13.66 44.98 -14.67
C ALA A 153 12.90 46.02 -15.53
N GLN A 154 11.58 46.10 -15.39
CA GLN A 154 10.76 47.09 -16.11
C GLN A 154 11.07 48.53 -15.68
N VAL A 155 11.30 48.80 -14.39
CA VAL A 155 11.71 50.14 -13.90
C VAL A 155 13.06 50.55 -14.48
N LEU A 156 14.02 49.62 -14.56
CA LEU A 156 15.32 49.91 -15.15
C LEU A 156 15.21 50.15 -16.67
N ALA A 157 14.34 49.43 -17.36
CA ALA A 157 14.10 49.62 -18.79
C ALA A 157 13.50 51.02 -19.08
N THR A 158 12.52 51.47 -18.31
CA THR A 158 11.92 52.80 -18.49
C THR A 158 12.90 53.93 -18.20
N MET A 159 13.80 53.76 -17.22
CA MET A 159 14.90 54.72 -16.97
C MET A 159 15.82 54.87 -18.18
N LYS A 160 16.15 53.75 -18.86
CA LYS A 160 16.99 53.75 -20.07
C LYS A 160 16.27 54.45 -21.24
N GLU A 161 15.00 54.13 -21.47
CA GLU A 161 14.16 54.72 -22.53
C GLU A 161 14.04 56.25 -22.39
N LYS A 162 13.90 56.76 -21.16
CA LYS A 162 13.78 58.21 -20.92
C LYS A 162 15.06 58.98 -21.22
N TYR A 163 16.24 58.38 -20.98
CA TYR A 163 17.51 58.98 -21.40
C TYR A 163 17.65 59.04 -22.93
N ASP A 164 17.25 57.97 -23.61
CA ASP A 164 17.26 57.94 -25.08
C ASP A 164 16.35 59.02 -25.68
N ASN A 165 15.13 59.17 -25.15
CA ASN A 165 14.19 60.22 -25.55
C ASN A 165 14.75 61.65 -25.33
N ALA A 166 15.53 61.86 -24.27
CA ALA A 166 16.12 63.15 -23.99
C ALA A 166 17.24 63.52 -24.98
N LEU A 167 18.05 62.54 -25.40
CA LEU A 167 19.03 62.72 -26.46
C LEU A 167 18.36 63.04 -27.80
N ASP A 168 17.24 62.37 -28.11
CA ASP A 168 16.48 62.62 -29.35
C ASP A 168 15.92 64.05 -29.42
N ASN A 169 15.43 64.58 -28.28
CA ASN A 169 14.96 65.96 -28.19
C ASN A 169 16.08 66.98 -28.42
N LEU A 170 17.31 66.72 -27.94
CA LEU A 170 18.48 67.58 -28.13
C LEU A 170 19.03 67.56 -29.56
N VAL A 171 18.93 66.41 -30.24
CA VAL A 171 19.24 66.31 -31.68
C VAL A 171 18.20 67.11 -32.49
N THR A 172 16.92 66.99 -32.14
CA THR A 172 15.82 67.71 -32.81
C THR A 172 15.92 69.22 -32.63
N SER A 173 16.40 69.70 -31.48
CA SER A 173 16.65 71.13 -31.21
C SER A 173 17.94 71.68 -31.86
N SER A 174 18.67 70.87 -32.64
CA SER A 174 19.94 71.22 -33.31
C SER A 174 21.09 71.62 -32.36
N GLN A 175 20.99 71.25 -31.08
CA GLN A 175 22.01 71.58 -30.07
C GLN A 175 23.16 70.55 -30.03
N VAL A 176 22.94 69.34 -30.54
CA VAL A 176 23.94 68.25 -30.63
C VAL A 176 23.86 67.60 -32.01
N SER A 177 25.01 67.26 -32.60
CA SER A 177 25.03 66.53 -33.87
C SER A 177 24.64 65.05 -33.70
N GLU A 178 24.04 64.45 -34.72
CA GLU A 178 23.61 63.04 -34.69
C GLU A 178 24.78 62.05 -34.43
N ALA A 179 25.98 62.38 -34.93
CA ALA A 179 27.20 61.63 -34.68
C ALA A 179 27.69 61.75 -33.22
N GLU A 180 27.46 62.88 -32.56
CA GLU A 180 27.76 63.04 -31.13
C GLU A 180 26.73 62.34 -30.25
N ALA A 181 25.44 62.41 -30.60
CA ALA A 181 24.37 61.72 -29.88
C ALA A 181 24.56 60.19 -29.90
N THR A 182 24.92 59.62 -31.04
CA THR A 182 25.27 58.19 -31.16
C THR A 182 26.50 57.81 -30.32
N ALA A 183 27.54 58.65 -30.30
CA ALA A 183 28.70 58.43 -29.44
C ALA A 183 28.37 58.53 -27.93
N TYR A 184 27.44 59.40 -27.53
CA TYR A 184 26.95 59.48 -26.15
C TYR A 184 26.12 58.25 -25.77
N ARG A 185 25.24 57.77 -26.66
CA ARG A 185 24.50 56.51 -26.46
C ARG A 185 25.46 55.35 -26.25
N GLU A 186 26.44 55.16 -27.15
CA GLU A 186 27.41 54.06 -27.02
C GLU A 186 28.22 54.11 -25.72
N LYS A 187 28.60 55.31 -25.27
CA LYS A 187 29.32 55.49 -24.00
C LYS A 187 28.42 55.19 -22.81
N LEU A 188 27.19 55.73 -22.78
CA LEU A 188 26.25 55.43 -21.70
C LEU A 188 25.96 53.92 -21.66
N PHE A 189 25.67 53.28 -22.79
CA PHE A 189 25.35 51.85 -22.80
C PHE A 189 26.51 50.97 -22.33
N LYS A 190 27.76 51.29 -22.69
CA LYS A 190 28.95 50.59 -22.16
C LYS A 190 29.10 50.81 -20.64
N ASP A 191 28.90 52.04 -20.17
CA ASP A 191 28.98 52.35 -18.75
C ASP A 191 27.82 51.71 -17.97
N VAL A 192 26.63 51.64 -18.54
CA VAL A 192 25.47 50.97 -17.97
C VAL A 192 25.68 49.45 -17.92
N ASP A 193 26.18 48.82 -18.98
CA ASP A 193 26.48 47.39 -19.01
C ASP A 193 27.57 47.00 -17.99
N THR A 194 28.58 47.85 -17.81
CA THR A 194 29.58 47.65 -16.73
C THR A 194 29.01 47.87 -15.34
N LEU A 195 28.03 48.79 -15.18
CA LEU A 195 27.27 48.96 -13.94
C LEU A 195 26.46 47.70 -13.63
N ASP A 196 25.71 47.21 -14.62
CA ASP A 196 24.84 46.03 -14.53
C ASP A 196 25.65 44.82 -14.06
N LYS A 197 26.78 44.54 -14.72
CA LYS A 197 27.69 43.44 -14.33
C LYS A 197 28.24 43.58 -12.92
N LYS A 198 28.46 44.81 -12.43
CA LYS A 198 28.95 45.07 -11.07
C LYS A 198 27.84 44.84 -10.05
N LEU A 199 26.66 45.42 -10.29
CA LEU A 199 25.49 45.30 -9.43
C LEU A 199 24.98 43.86 -9.34
N GLU A 200 24.98 43.12 -10.45
CA GLU A 200 24.59 41.71 -10.49
C GLU A 200 25.54 40.83 -9.66
N LYS A 201 26.86 41.06 -9.76
CA LYS A 201 27.85 40.37 -8.90
C LYS A 201 27.68 40.70 -7.43
N GLN A 202 27.37 41.96 -7.09
CA GLN A 202 27.12 42.37 -5.72
C GLN A 202 25.84 41.76 -5.17
N LYS A 203 24.74 41.81 -5.94
CA LYS A 203 23.47 41.15 -5.63
C LYS A 203 23.67 39.67 -5.36
N HIS A 204 24.36 38.96 -6.25
CA HIS A 204 24.61 37.52 -6.11
C HIS A 204 25.35 37.18 -4.82
N ARG A 205 26.43 37.92 -4.50
CA ARG A 205 27.19 37.72 -3.24
C ARG A 205 26.35 37.99 -1.99
N GLN A 206 25.50 39.02 -2.02
CA GLN A 206 24.64 39.33 -0.88
C GLN A 206 23.52 38.30 -0.70
N GLU A 207 22.93 37.83 -1.81
CA GLU A 207 21.93 36.75 -1.78
C GLU A 207 22.53 35.43 -1.29
N GLU A 208 23.76 35.09 -1.72
CA GLU A 208 24.50 33.91 -1.25
C GLU A 208 24.79 33.98 0.26
N ASN A 209 25.32 35.10 0.75
CA ASN A 209 25.56 35.32 2.17
C ASN A 209 24.27 35.24 3.02
N LEU A 210 23.16 35.77 2.49
CA LEU A 210 21.86 35.69 3.14
C LEU A 210 21.36 34.23 3.18
N HIS A 211 21.51 33.49 2.07
CA HIS A 211 21.17 32.08 1.97
C HIS A 211 21.91 31.24 3.03
N ASP A 212 23.22 31.43 3.16
CA ASP A 212 24.04 30.70 4.14
C ASP A 212 23.59 31.01 5.58
N ARG A 213 23.35 32.29 5.88
CA ARG A 213 22.88 32.73 7.20
C ARG A 213 21.51 32.14 7.54
N LEU A 214 20.56 32.18 6.60
CA LEU A 214 19.20 31.67 6.81
C LEU A 214 19.20 30.14 6.94
N THR A 215 20.04 29.45 6.17
CA THR A 215 20.21 27.99 6.26
C THR A 215 20.73 27.58 7.63
N LEU A 216 21.74 28.29 8.14
CA LEU A 216 22.28 28.04 9.48
C LEU A 216 21.23 28.33 10.57
N LEU A 217 20.49 29.44 10.46
CA LEU A 217 19.43 29.81 11.39
C LEU A 217 18.33 28.73 11.44
N LYS A 218 17.89 28.26 10.27
CA LYS A 218 16.89 27.19 10.15
C LYS A 218 17.35 25.91 10.81
N LYS A 219 18.59 25.48 10.53
CA LYS A 219 19.16 24.28 11.16
C LYS A 219 19.18 24.40 12.69
N LYS A 220 19.61 25.55 13.22
CA LYS A 220 19.66 25.79 14.66
C LYS A 220 18.28 25.75 15.31
N LYS A 221 17.29 26.42 14.70
CA LYS A 221 15.91 26.47 15.21
C LYS A 221 15.22 25.10 15.24
N LEU A 222 15.44 24.29 14.21
CA LEU A 222 14.91 22.91 14.18
C LEU A 222 15.58 22.03 15.23
N GLN A 223 16.90 22.18 15.45
CA GLN A 223 17.61 21.45 16.50
C GLN A 223 17.14 21.83 17.90
N GLU A 224 16.95 23.12 18.19
CA GLU A 224 16.41 23.61 19.46
C GLU A 224 15.05 22.94 19.77
N LYS A 225 14.16 22.86 18.78
CA LYS A 225 12.86 22.19 18.93
C LYS A 225 12.95 20.67 19.10
N GLU A 226 13.88 20.01 18.41
CA GLU A 226 14.10 18.57 18.56
C GLU A 226 14.58 18.22 19.98
N GLU A 227 15.42 19.08 20.59
CA GLU A 227 15.86 18.92 21.97
C GLU A 227 14.72 19.14 22.98
N GLU A 228 13.87 20.16 22.77
CA GLU A 228 12.65 20.38 23.57
C GLU A 228 11.75 19.14 23.57
N TYR A 229 11.47 18.59 22.40
CA TYR A 229 10.65 17.37 22.26
C TYR A 229 11.25 16.17 22.97
N LYS A 230 12.57 15.93 22.84
CA LYS A 230 13.25 14.84 23.56
C LYS A 230 13.09 14.96 25.07
N LEU A 231 13.13 16.19 25.59
CA LEU A 231 12.96 16.44 27.01
C LEU A 231 11.52 16.22 27.47
N GLU A 232 10.53 16.65 26.69
CA GLU A 232 9.10 16.41 26.97
C GLU A 232 8.74 14.93 26.88
N MET A 233 9.26 14.23 25.88
CA MET A 233 9.10 12.77 25.74
C MET A 233 9.65 12.03 26.95
N LYS A 234 10.84 12.42 27.43
CA LYS A 234 11.43 11.82 28.63
C LYS A 234 10.58 12.06 29.88
N LYS A 235 10.02 13.27 30.06
CA LYS A 235 9.11 13.59 31.16
C LYS A 235 7.82 12.76 31.10
N LEU A 236 7.28 12.56 29.90
CA LEU A 236 6.09 11.76 29.68
C LEU A 236 6.35 10.28 29.99
N GLU A 237 7.50 9.75 29.57
CA GLU A 237 7.95 8.39 29.94
C GLU A 237 8.12 8.23 31.45
N GLU A 238 8.76 9.21 32.12
CA GLU A 238 8.93 9.21 33.58
C GLU A 238 7.58 9.26 34.33
N ALA A 239 6.60 10.03 33.84
CA ALA A 239 5.27 10.15 34.45
C ALA A 239 4.37 8.93 34.21
N ASN A 240 4.61 8.19 33.13
CA ASN A 240 3.78 7.04 32.72
C ASN A 240 4.34 5.68 33.15
N ASN A 241 5.51 5.64 33.80
CA ASN A 241 6.09 4.40 34.32
C ASN A 241 5.18 3.65 35.31
N ASP A 242 4.27 4.37 35.98
CA ASP A 242 3.32 3.82 36.97
C ASP A 242 1.87 3.71 36.44
N SER A 243 1.64 3.91 35.13
CA SER A 243 0.29 3.91 34.56
C SER A 243 -0.26 2.48 34.39
N GLU A 244 -1.46 2.23 34.91
CA GLU A 244 -2.16 0.93 34.83
C GLU A 244 -2.74 0.64 33.42
N SER A 245 -2.83 1.65 32.54
CA SER A 245 -3.45 1.53 31.22
C SER A 245 -2.44 1.75 30.09
N PRO A 246 -1.97 0.67 29.42
CA PRO A 246 -1.05 0.76 28.28
C PRO A 246 -1.58 1.61 27.13
N LYS A 247 -2.91 1.60 26.91
CA LYS A 247 -3.58 2.38 25.87
C LYS A 247 -3.41 3.88 26.09
N ASP A 248 -3.57 4.36 27.33
CA ASP A 248 -3.49 5.78 27.64
C ASP A 248 -2.05 6.31 27.51
N VAL A 249 -1.06 5.49 27.86
CA VAL A 249 0.37 5.82 27.66
C VAL A 249 0.70 6.01 26.19
N ILE A 250 0.20 5.10 25.33
CA ILE A 250 0.44 5.16 23.89
C ILE A 250 -0.25 6.37 23.27
N VAL A 251 -1.52 6.62 23.64
CA VAL A 251 -2.27 7.80 23.16
C VAL A 251 -1.56 9.09 23.59
N ALA A 252 -1.16 9.23 24.84
CA ALA A 252 -0.46 10.42 25.34
C ALA A 252 0.87 10.66 24.61
N ARG A 253 1.64 9.59 24.35
CA ARG A 253 2.89 9.66 23.57
C ARG A 253 2.64 10.12 22.13
N GLN A 254 1.57 9.62 21.52
CA GLN A 254 1.20 9.98 20.16
C GLN A 254 0.69 11.43 20.08
N GLU A 255 -0.14 11.88 21.02
CA GLU A 255 -0.58 13.28 21.10
C GLU A 255 0.59 14.25 21.23
N LEU A 256 1.61 13.90 22.04
CA LEU A 256 2.82 14.70 22.15
C LEU A 256 3.60 14.76 20.83
N THR A 257 3.69 13.63 20.13
CA THR A 257 4.34 13.55 18.82
C THR A 257 3.60 14.35 17.76
N GLN A 258 2.27 14.32 17.77
CA GLN A 258 1.42 15.13 16.89
C GLN A 258 1.65 16.62 17.11
N LYS A 259 1.62 17.07 18.38
CA LYS A 259 1.89 18.47 18.74
C LYS A 259 3.26 18.92 18.26
N TYR A 260 4.30 18.10 18.47
CA TYR A 260 5.64 18.39 17.98
C TYR A 260 5.69 18.53 16.45
N ASN A 261 5.06 17.63 15.70
CA ASN A 261 5.03 17.71 14.24
C ASN A 261 4.28 18.96 13.75
N GLU A 262 3.16 19.31 14.39
CA GLU A 262 2.42 20.54 14.12
C GLU A 262 3.29 21.79 14.38
N GLU A 263 3.99 21.84 15.52
CA GLU A 263 4.92 22.93 15.87
C GLU A 263 6.11 23.03 14.91
N ILE A 264 6.70 21.90 14.48
CA ILE A 264 7.78 21.89 13.50
C ILE A 264 7.28 22.42 12.17
N HIS A 265 6.12 21.99 11.70
CA HIS A 265 5.53 22.50 10.46
C HIS A 265 5.21 23.99 10.54
N GLU A 266 4.75 24.49 11.70
CA GLU A 266 4.56 25.93 11.94
C GLU A 266 5.86 26.71 11.90
N LEU A 267 6.86 26.28 12.68
CA LEU A 267 8.18 26.89 12.72
C LEU A 267 8.81 26.94 11.33
N GLU A 268 8.67 25.85 10.56
CA GLU A 268 9.14 25.78 9.19
C GLU A 268 8.43 26.75 8.24
N ARG A 269 7.11 26.94 8.39
CA ARG A 269 6.34 27.95 7.64
C ARG A 269 6.77 29.36 8.01
N GLU A 270 6.99 29.64 9.29
CA GLU A 270 7.48 30.93 9.77
C GLU A 270 8.88 31.25 9.25
N LEU A 271 9.80 30.28 9.31
CA LEU A 271 11.15 30.44 8.78
C LEU A 271 11.15 30.66 7.26
N ASP A 272 10.30 29.95 6.52
CA ASP A 272 10.19 30.15 5.07
C ASP A 272 9.59 31.54 4.74
N LYS A 273 8.60 32.02 5.51
CA LYS A 273 8.04 33.38 5.35
C LYS A 273 9.05 34.48 5.70
N ASN A 274 9.76 34.33 6.82
CA ASN A 274 10.79 35.27 7.24
C ASN A 274 11.94 35.30 6.22
N ALA A 275 12.35 34.15 5.70
CA ALA A 275 13.35 34.07 4.63
C ALA A 275 12.90 34.80 3.35
N ALA A 276 11.63 34.64 2.95
CA ALA A 276 11.07 35.34 1.80
C ALA A 276 11.01 36.86 2.04
N GLN A 277 10.68 37.30 3.26
CA GLN A 277 10.69 38.71 3.63
C GLN A 277 12.10 39.29 3.63
N ASP A 278 13.08 38.62 4.25
CA ASP A 278 14.48 39.05 4.27
C ASP A 278 15.06 39.16 2.84
N LEU A 279 14.72 38.22 1.96
CA LEU A 279 15.09 38.26 0.55
C LEU A 279 14.45 39.46 -0.16
N LYS A 280 13.17 39.72 0.10
CA LYS A 280 12.44 40.86 -0.46
C LYS A 280 13.05 42.19 -0.01
N GLU A 281 13.38 42.32 1.27
CA GLU A 281 14.02 43.52 1.82
C GLU A 281 15.43 43.73 1.24
N LEU A 282 16.20 42.65 1.09
CA LEU A 282 17.52 42.71 0.44
C LEU A 282 17.39 43.17 -1.02
N ARG A 283 16.43 42.61 -1.76
CA ARG A 283 16.19 42.96 -3.17
C ARG A 283 15.70 44.38 -3.33
N SER A 284 14.79 44.85 -2.48
CA SER A 284 14.33 46.25 -2.47
C SER A 284 15.51 47.21 -2.24
N ARG A 285 16.39 46.90 -1.27
CA ARG A 285 17.62 47.69 -1.03
C ARG A 285 18.53 47.69 -2.25
N ASN A 286 18.77 46.53 -2.87
CA ASN A 286 19.57 46.43 -4.09
C ASN A 286 18.95 47.20 -5.27
N ALA A 287 17.62 47.18 -5.41
CA ALA A 287 16.90 47.95 -6.42
C ALA A 287 16.98 49.46 -6.16
N GLU A 288 16.92 49.91 -4.91
CA GLU A 288 17.14 51.31 -4.53
C GLU A 288 18.58 51.76 -4.80
N GLU A 289 19.58 50.96 -4.40
CA GLU A 289 20.99 51.21 -4.70
C GLU A 289 21.25 51.28 -6.21
N ALA A 290 20.71 50.31 -6.97
CA ALA A 290 20.81 50.31 -8.43
C ALA A 290 20.19 51.59 -9.02
N ARG A 291 18.95 51.93 -8.64
CA ARG A 291 18.27 53.16 -9.10
C ARG A 291 19.09 54.42 -8.79
N GLY A 292 19.70 54.49 -7.61
CA GLY A 292 20.59 55.59 -7.22
C GLY A 292 21.87 55.67 -8.07
N GLU A 293 22.55 54.54 -8.31
CA GLU A 293 23.74 54.49 -9.16
C GLU A 293 23.42 54.83 -10.62
N TYR A 294 22.26 54.38 -11.13
CA TYR A 294 21.72 54.72 -12.44
C TYR A 294 21.43 56.20 -12.59
N LYS A 295 20.69 56.79 -11.64
CA LYS A 295 20.41 58.23 -11.58
C LYS A 295 21.70 59.04 -11.57
N ASN A 296 22.68 58.65 -10.76
CA ASN A 296 23.98 59.32 -10.71
C ASN A 296 24.76 59.25 -12.03
N LYS A 297 24.72 58.13 -12.77
CA LYS A 297 25.35 58.04 -14.09
C LYS A 297 24.64 58.92 -15.11
N ILE A 298 23.32 58.83 -15.15
CA ILE A 298 22.48 59.63 -16.04
C ILE A 298 22.70 61.14 -15.79
N GLU A 299 22.70 61.59 -14.53
CA GLU A 299 22.99 62.97 -14.14
C GLU A 299 24.38 63.44 -14.57
N LYS A 300 25.41 62.58 -14.53
CA LYS A 300 26.76 62.92 -15.00
C LYS A 300 26.75 63.23 -16.50
N TYR A 301 26.11 62.37 -17.30
CA TYR A 301 26.00 62.60 -18.74
C TYR A 301 25.16 63.82 -19.08
N TYR A 302 24.07 64.08 -18.34
CA TYR A 302 23.31 65.32 -18.49
C TYR A 302 24.15 66.57 -18.18
N LYS A 303 24.96 66.56 -17.11
CA LYS A 303 25.87 67.66 -16.79
C LYS A 303 26.94 67.88 -17.87
N GLU A 304 27.32 66.84 -18.61
CA GLU A 304 28.21 66.94 -19.78
C GLU A 304 27.51 67.54 -21.00
N LEU A 305 26.23 67.20 -21.23
CA LEU A 305 25.41 67.77 -22.30
C LEU A 305 25.09 69.26 -22.03
N MET A 306 24.82 69.62 -20.78
CA MET A 306 24.64 71.02 -20.32
C MET A 306 25.84 71.91 -20.67
N LYS A 307 27.06 71.39 -20.54
CA LYS A 307 28.29 72.14 -20.90
C LYS A 307 28.41 72.40 -22.41
N LYS A 308 27.60 71.75 -23.25
CA LYS A 308 27.61 71.87 -24.71
C LYS A 308 26.43 72.65 -25.29
N GLY A 309 25.53 73.19 -24.45
CA GLY A 309 24.47 74.11 -24.91
C GLY A 309 23.03 73.70 -24.57
N ALA A 310 22.81 72.67 -23.75
CA ALA A 310 21.46 72.36 -23.26
C ALA A 310 20.98 73.41 -22.23
N MET A 311 19.68 73.76 -22.28
CA MET A 311 19.05 74.73 -21.36
C MET A 311 18.82 74.11 -19.97
N GLN A 312 19.05 74.89 -18.91
CA GLN A 312 18.96 74.41 -17.52
C GLN A 312 17.52 74.09 -17.09
N GLU A 313 16.54 74.78 -17.69
CA GLU A 313 15.11 74.58 -17.44
C GLU A 313 14.61 73.23 -18.00
N ASP A 314 15.07 72.84 -19.20
CA ASP A 314 14.76 71.55 -19.84
C ASP A 314 15.31 70.38 -19.00
N TYR A 315 16.49 70.55 -18.41
CA TYR A 315 17.09 69.57 -17.50
C TYR A 315 16.27 69.38 -16.22
N THR A 316 15.84 70.46 -15.57
CA THR A 316 15.05 70.38 -14.33
C THR A 316 13.66 69.76 -14.58
N GLN A 317 12.99 70.14 -15.68
CA GLN A 317 11.69 69.59 -16.03
C GLN A 317 11.76 68.10 -16.38
N LEU A 318 12.83 67.67 -17.05
CA LEU A 318 13.04 66.27 -17.40
C LEU A 318 13.37 65.41 -16.17
N LEU A 319 14.16 65.92 -15.22
CA LEU A 319 14.49 65.20 -13.99
C LEU A 319 13.28 65.07 -13.06
N GLU A 320 12.48 66.14 -12.94
CA GLU A 320 11.21 66.13 -12.19
C GLU A 320 10.18 65.21 -12.85
N SER A 321 10.05 65.24 -14.18
CA SER A 321 9.19 64.31 -14.92
C SER A 321 9.64 62.86 -14.75
N HIS A 322 10.95 62.61 -14.75
CA HIS A 322 11.51 61.28 -14.50
C HIS A 322 11.23 60.79 -13.08
N ASP A 323 11.44 61.63 -12.05
CA ASP A 323 11.16 61.26 -10.66
C ASP A 323 9.66 61.04 -10.40
N GLN A 324 8.78 61.82 -11.05
CA GLN A 324 7.33 61.62 -11.02
C GLN A 324 6.89 60.32 -11.71
N ASP A 325 7.47 60.00 -12.88
CA ASP A 325 7.17 58.75 -13.60
C ASP A 325 7.65 57.53 -12.82
N VAL A 326 8.84 57.57 -12.23
CA VAL A 326 9.34 56.51 -11.35
C VAL A 326 8.45 56.35 -10.11
N ALA A 327 8.02 57.45 -9.48
CA ALA A 327 7.09 57.40 -8.36
C ALA A 327 5.74 56.79 -8.74
N ARG A 328 5.18 57.17 -9.89
CA ARG A 328 3.92 56.63 -10.42
C ARG A 328 4.05 55.14 -10.78
N ILE A 329 5.19 54.71 -11.34
CA ILE A 329 5.46 53.30 -11.62
C ILE A 329 5.52 52.51 -10.30
N VAL A 330 6.24 53.01 -9.29
CA VAL A 330 6.34 52.37 -7.97
C VAL A 330 4.98 52.30 -7.26
N GLU A 331 4.15 53.35 -7.34
CA GLU A 331 2.81 53.36 -6.75
C GLU A 331 1.87 52.36 -7.44
N ASN A 332 1.86 52.34 -8.78
CA ASN A 332 1.09 51.36 -9.55
C ASN A 332 1.56 49.93 -9.26
N GLN A 333 2.86 49.73 -9.06
CA GLN A 333 3.44 48.44 -8.68
C GLN A 333 2.97 48.00 -7.29
N GLN A 334 3.00 48.88 -6.29
CA GLN A 334 2.49 48.55 -4.95
C GLN A 334 0.99 48.21 -4.98
N ALA A 335 0.20 48.94 -5.76
CA ALA A 335 -1.22 48.65 -5.95
C ALA A 335 -1.47 47.30 -6.65
N GLN A 336 -0.68 46.96 -7.68
CA GLN A 336 -0.73 45.66 -8.35
C GLN A 336 -0.28 44.53 -7.42
N GLN A 337 0.83 44.69 -6.69
CA GLN A 337 1.31 43.70 -5.71
C GLN A 337 0.26 43.42 -4.63
N ASN A 338 -0.41 44.45 -4.11
CA ASN A 338 -1.47 44.27 -3.13
C ASN A 338 -2.66 43.48 -3.69
N LYS A 339 -3.09 43.77 -4.93
CA LYS A 339 -4.15 43.02 -5.62
C LYS A 339 -3.76 41.56 -5.86
N HIS A 340 -2.54 41.33 -6.36
CA HIS A 340 -2.02 39.98 -6.60
C HIS A 340 -1.86 39.20 -5.30
N ARG A 341 -1.40 39.84 -4.22
CA ARG A 341 -1.29 39.23 -2.89
C ARG A 341 -2.64 38.76 -2.38
N ILE A 342 -3.67 39.62 -2.44
CA ILE A 342 -5.03 39.26 -2.01
C ILE A 342 -5.57 38.09 -2.85
N ALA A 343 -5.43 38.16 -4.18
CA ALA A 343 -5.88 37.10 -5.07
C ALA A 343 -5.14 35.76 -4.83
N LEU A 344 -3.85 35.81 -4.50
CA LEU A 344 -3.05 34.64 -4.18
C LEU A 344 -3.45 34.05 -2.82
N GLU A 345 -3.72 34.90 -1.82
CA GLU A 345 -4.19 34.50 -0.50
C GLU A 345 -5.58 33.84 -0.59
N GLU A 346 -6.50 34.38 -1.39
CA GLU A 346 -7.79 33.74 -1.68
C GLU A 346 -7.62 32.38 -2.37
N LYS A 347 -6.73 32.28 -3.36
CA LYS A 347 -6.42 31.00 -4.03
C LYS A 347 -5.85 29.98 -3.05
N LEU A 348 -4.93 30.40 -2.18
CA LEU A 348 -4.36 29.54 -1.13
C LEU A 348 -5.43 29.13 -0.12
N SER A 349 -6.37 29.99 0.25
CA SER A 349 -7.49 29.66 1.14
C SER A 349 -8.40 28.60 0.51
N LYS A 350 -8.82 28.78 -0.75
CA LYS A 350 -9.61 27.78 -1.47
C LYS A 350 -8.85 26.46 -1.62
N ARG A 351 -7.53 26.52 -1.82
CA ARG A 351 -6.69 25.32 -1.88
C ARG A 351 -6.60 24.61 -0.53
N ARG A 352 -6.49 25.36 0.58
CA ARG A 352 -6.57 24.81 1.95
C ARG A 352 -7.86 24.06 2.16
N GLU A 353 -9.00 24.69 1.84
CA GLU A 353 -10.31 24.06 1.95
C GLU A 353 -10.38 22.76 1.15
N LEU A 354 -9.99 22.79 -0.13
CA LEU A 354 -10.01 21.62 -0.99
C LEU A 354 -9.08 20.50 -0.49
N LEU A 355 -7.91 20.84 0.07
CA LEU A 355 -7.00 19.85 0.67
C LEU A 355 -7.57 19.26 1.96
N THR A 356 -8.21 20.08 2.81
CA THR A 356 -8.90 19.57 4.01
C THR A 356 -10.07 18.65 3.66
N GLU A 357 -10.84 18.96 2.61
CA GLU A 357 -11.94 18.13 2.14
C GLU A 357 -11.43 16.80 1.58
N LYS A 358 -10.35 16.83 0.78
CA LYS A 358 -9.69 15.62 0.28
C LYS A 358 -9.19 14.73 1.41
N MET A 359 -8.53 15.31 2.42
CA MET A 359 -8.07 14.57 3.59
C MET A 359 -9.24 13.89 4.31
N LYS A 360 -10.34 14.61 4.57
CA LYS A 360 -11.53 14.04 5.21
C LYS A 360 -12.20 12.97 4.36
N ALA A 361 -12.18 13.10 3.03
CA ALA A 361 -12.71 12.10 2.11
C ALA A 361 -11.86 10.82 2.11
N GLU A 362 -10.53 10.96 2.03
CA GLU A 362 -9.56 9.84 2.08
C GLU A 362 -9.67 9.10 3.42
N GLN A 363 -9.78 9.81 4.55
CA GLN A 363 -10.03 9.21 5.87
C GLN A 363 -11.34 8.41 5.93
N LYS A 364 -12.44 8.97 5.40
CA LYS A 364 -13.75 8.29 5.39
C LYS A 364 -13.76 7.07 4.49
N GLU A 365 -13.14 7.15 3.33
CA GLU A 365 -13.03 6.02 2.40
C GLU A 365 -12.21 4.89 3.02
N GLN A 366 -11.11 5.22 3.70
CA GLN A 366 -10.26 4.24 4.37
C GLN A 366 -10.96 3.61 5.58
N GLU A 367 -11.75 4.38 6.33
CA GLU A 367 -12.62 3.87 7.40
C GLU A 367 -13.75 2.97 6.85
N GLN A 368 -14.35 3.33 5.71
CA GLN A 368 -15.38 2.51 5.05
C GLN A 368 -14.80 1.16 4.60
N ILE A 369 -13.65 1.14 3.95
CA ILE A 369 -13.00 -0.08 3.49
C ILE A 369 -12.65 -0.99 4.66
N ARG A 370 -12.11 -0.45 5.75
CA ARG A 370 -11.88 -1.23 6.98
C ARG A 370 -13.16 -1.82 7.55
N ASN A 371 -14.23 -1.04 7.61
CA ASN A 371 -15.51 -1.50 8.14
C ASN A 371 -16.18 -2.55 7.25
N GLU A 372 -16.06 -2.43 5.93
CA GLU A 372 -16.58 -3.38 4.96
C GLU A 372 -15.78 -4.69 4.98
N GLU A 373 -14.46 -4.62 4.99
CA GLU A 373 -13.58 -5.80 5.09
C GLU A 373 -13.76 -6.53 6.43
N GLN A 374 -13.82 -5.80 7.54
CA GLN A 374 -14.13 -6.40 8.85
C GLN A 374 -15.51 -7.08 8.84
N LYS A 375 -16.51 -6.50 8.17
CA LYS A 375 -17.82 -7.15 8.00
C LYS A 375 -17.73 -8.41 7.13
N VAL A 376 -16.96 -8.39 6.05
CA VAL A 376 -16.79 -9.55 5.17
C VAL A 376 -16.07 -10.68 5.91
N LEU A 377 -14.96 -10.37 6.59
CA LEU A 377 -14.23 -11.31 7.44
C LEU A 377 -15.13 -11.90 8.52
N LYS A 378 -15.85 -11.05 9.24
CA LYS A 378 -16.79 -11.48 10.29
C LYS A 378 -17.87 -12.38 9.73
N ASN A 379 -18.51 -12.00 8.62
CA ASN A 379 -19.50 -12.84 7.95
C ASN A 379 -18.90 -14.18 7.50
N MET A 380 -17.66 -14.17 7.02
CA MET A 380 -16.95 -15.36 6.54
C MET A 380 -16.58 -16.32 7.69
N ILE A 381 -16.24 -15.79 8.86
CA ILE A 381 -16.00 -16.57 10.09
C ILE A 381 -17.33 -17.07 10.69
N ASP A 382 -18.35 -16.20 10.77
CA ASP A 382 -19.66 -16.50 11.37
C ASP A 382 -20.46 -17.52 10.54
N ASN A 383 -20.31 -17.51 9.20
CA ASN A 383 -21.03 -18.43 8.30
C ASN A 383 -20.42 -19.84 8.25
N GLN A 384 -19.29 -20.07 8.93
CA GLN A 384 -18.69 -21.41 9.00
C GLN A 384 -19.20 -22.18 10.21
N VAL A 385 -19.52 -23.45 9.99
CA VAL A 385 -20.20 -24.30 10.98
C VAL A 385 -19.24 -24.81 12.08
N VAL A 386 -17.93 -24.92 11.78
CA VAL A 386 -16.87 -25.34 12.72
C VAL A 386 -15.53 -24.72 12.30
N ILE A 387 -14.96 -23.80 13.09
CA ILE A 387 -13.58 -23.28 12.93
C ILE A 387 -12.88 -23.38 14.29
N SER A 388 -11.67 -23.94 14.31
CA SER A 388 -10.83 -23.97 15.52
C SER A 388 -10.19 -22.61 15.81
N GLU A 389 -9.85 -22.33 17.07
CA GLU A 389 -9.07 -21.15 17.49
C GLU A 389 -7.79 -20.96 16.64
N GLU A 390 -7.04 -22.03 16.36
CA GLU A 390 -5.83 -21.98 15.51
C GLU A 390 -6.14 -21.66 14.03
N GLU A 391 -7.32 -22.07 13.55
CA GLU A 391 -7.79 -21.81 12.19
C GLU A 391 -8.29 -20.37 12.07
N LYS A 392 -8.97 -19.84 13.11
CA LYS A 392 -9.35 -18.43 13.22
C LYS A 392 -8.11 -17.54 13.22
N GLU A 393 -7.07 -17.87 13.98
CA GLU A 393 -5.83 -17.10 14.04
C GLU A 393 -5.08 -17.08 12.69
N LYS A 394 -5.17 -18.15 11.88
CA LYS A 394 -4.62 -18.16 10.51
C LYS A 394 -5.41 -17.27 9.56
N ILE A 395 -6.74 -17.33 9.61
CA ILE A 395 -7.62 -16.49 8.77
C ILE A 395 -7.43 -15.01 9.12
N LEU A 396 -7.34 -14.67 10.41
CA LEU A 396 -7.07 -13.30 10.86
C LEU A 396 -5.72 -12.79 10.40
N ARG A 397 -4.66 -13.60 10.49
CA ARG A 397 -3.32 -13.23 9.99
C ARG A 397 -3.29 -12.97 8.49
N GLU A 398 -3.94 -13.83 7.70
CA GLU A 398 -3.97 -13.66 6.25
C GLU A 398 -4.82 -12.43 5.84
N HIS A 399 -5.91 -12.17 6.56
CA HIS A 399 -6.68 -10.93 6.41
C HIS A 399 -5.86 -9.69 6.78
N GLU A 400 -5.13 -9.72 7.90
CA GLU A 400 -4.24 -8.62 8.28
C GLU A 400 -3.12 -8.38 7.27
N GLN A 401 -2.56 -9.45 6.70
CA GLN A 401 -1.59 -9.35 5.62
C GLN A 401 -2.21 -8.69 4.38
N ASN A 402 -3.40 -9.13 3.97
CA ASN A 402 -4.14 -8.54 2.85
C ASN A 402 -4.46 -7.06 3.10
N MET A 403 -4.85 -6.69 4.32
CA MET A 403 -5.11 -5.31 4.71
C MET A 403 -3.85 -4.45 4.70
N ALA A 404 -2.74 -4.99 5.20
CA ALA A 404 -1.46 -4.31 5.14
C ALA A 404 -1.00 -4.07 3.69
N GLU A 405 -1.25 -5.02 2.78
CA GLU A 405 -0.99 -4.88 1.33
C GLU A 405 -1.91 -3.83 0.68
N LEU A 406 -3.19 -3.76 1.07
CA LEU A 406 -4.17 -2.76 0.60
C LEU A 406 -3.85 -1.34 1.08
N GLU A 407 -3.53 -1.14 2.36
CA GLU A 407 -3.15 0.16 2.95
C GLU A 407 -1.80 0.67 2.41
N SER A 408 -0.91 -0.28 2.10
CA SER A 408 0.37 -0.05 1.45
C SER A 408 0.24 0.42 0.00
N SER A 409 -0.88 0.11 -0.66
CA SER A 409 -1.08 0.34 -2.10
C SER A 409 -1.37 1.80 -2.48
N LEU A 410 -1.74 2.70 -1.56
CA LEU A 410 -2.23 4.05 -1.91
C LEU A 410 -1.15 4.99 -2.46
N THR A 411 0.03 5.06 -1.84
CA THR A 411 1.15 5.89 -2.34
C THR A 411 1.78 5.28 -3.58
N LEU A 412 1.87 3.95 -3.62
CA LEU A 412 2.23 3.19 -4.80
C LEU A 412 1.24 3.43 -5.95
N ASN A 413 -0.05 3.53 -5.67
CA ASN A 413 -1.10 3.84 -6.64
C ASN A 413 -0.93 5.24 -7.20
N LYS A 414 -0.68 6.26 -6.35
CA LYS A 414 -0.42 7.63 -6.82
C LYS A 414 0.83 7.70 -7.72
N LEU A 415 1.89 6.94 -7.41
CA LEU A 415 3.08 6.86 -8.27
C LEU A 415 2.83 6.09 -9.57
N ARG A 416 2.08 4.98 -9.51
CA ARG A 416 1.62 4.23 -10.69
C ARG A 416 0.70 5.05 -11.59
N GLN A 417 -0.19 5.86 -11.01
CA GLN A 417 -1.04 6.82 -11.75
C GLN A 417 -0.17 7.80 -12.54
N LYS A 418 0.81 8.41 -11.87
CA LYS A 418 1.77 9.30 -12.52
C LYS A 418 2.55 8.58 -13.62
N GLN A 419 2.99 7.34 -13.37
CA GLN A 419 3.73 6.55 -14.35
C GLN A 419 2.89 6.23 -15.59
N MET A 420 1.62 5.82 -15.41
CA MET A 420 0.71 5.56 -16.54
C MET A 420 0.36 6.83 -17.31
N LEU A 421 0.23 7.97 -16.61
CA LEU A 421 -0.03 9.26 -17.25
C LEU A 421 1.18 9.67 -18.09
N GLU A 422 2.37 9.61 -17.51
CA GLU A 422 3.62 9.94 -18.21
C GLU A 422 3.83 9.02 -19.42
N GLU A 423 3.56 7.72 -19.29
CA GLU A 423 3.67 6.76 -20.39
C GLU A 423 2.65 7.03 -21.51
N LYS A 424 1.40 7.38 -21.16
CA LYS A 424 0.37 7.76 -22.13
C LYS A 424 0.73 9.07 -22.85
N LEU A 425 1.23 10.07 -22.11
CA LEU A 425 1.71 11.34 -22.68
C LEU A 425 2.92 11.12 -23.59
N GLU A 426 3.91 10.34 -23.15
CA GLU A 426 5.11 10.04 -23.93
C GLU A 426 4.75 9.31 -25.24
N LYS A 427 3.86 8.30 -25.18
CA LYS A 427 3.36 7.61 -26.38
C LYS A 427 2.71 8.59 -27.35
N ARG A 428 1.93 9.55 -26.86
CA ARG A 428 1.30 10.58 -27.69
C ARG A 428 2.32 11.55 -28.27
N ARG A 429 3.23 12.08 -27.45
CA ARG A 429 4.31 12.97 -27.90
C ARG A 429 5.12 12.29 -28.98
N LYS A 430 5.47 11.01 -28.81
CA LYS A 430 6.16 10.19 -29.80
C LYS A 430 5.38 10.05 -31.11
N MET A 431 4.09 9.73 -31.07
CA MET A 431 3.25 9.64 -32.28
C MET A 431 3.10 11.00 -32.99
N LYS A 432 2.94 12.08 -32.24
CA LYS A 432 2.85 13.45 -32.77
C LYS A 432 4.20 13.87 -33.40
N MET A 433 5.32 13.56 -32.74
CA MET A 433 6.68 13.80 -33.24
C MET A 433 6.97 13.01 -34.52
N GLU A 434 6.57 11.74 -34.60
CA GLU A 434 6.74 10.94 -35.82
C GLU A 434 5.93 11.50 -37.00
N LYS A 435 4.69 11.95 -36.76
CA LYS A 435 3.88 12.64 -37.77
C LYS A 435 4.48 13.97 -38.20
N LEU A 436 5.06 14.72 -37.26
CA LEU A 436 5.72 16.00 -37.54
C LEU A 436 6.99 15.77 -38.37
N GLN A 437 7.79 14.77 -38.01
CA GLN A 437 8.98 14.39 -38.74
C GLN A 437 8.66 13.95 -40.17
N GLN A 438 7.60 13.17 -40.38
CA GLN A 438 7.11 12.85 -41.72
C GLN A 438 6.66 14.09 -42.52
N LYS A 439 6.03 15.08 -41.88
CA LYS A 439 5.68 16.36 -42.53
C LYS A 439 6.93 17.13 -42.94
N HIS A 440 7.92 17.25 -42.05
CA HIS A 440 9.19 17.93 -42.34
C HIS A 440 9.97 17.24 -43.46
N GLU A 441 9.98 15.90 -43.50
CA GLU A 441 10.58 15.14 -44.60
C GLU A 441 9.87 15.39 -45.94
N ASN A 442 8.54 15.49 -45.94
CA ASN A 442 7.77 15.78 -47.14
C ASN A 442 7.93 17.23 -47.60
N GLU A 443 8.00 18.20 -46.69
CA GLU A 443 8.24 19.61 -46.98
C GLU A 443 9.67 19.81 -47.54
N ASN A 444 10.67 19.18 -46.93
CA ASN A 444 12.05 19.17 -47.43
C ASN A 444 12.17 18.51 -48.82
N LYS A 445 11.38 17.46 -49.11
CA LYS A 445 11.32 16.85 -50.45
C LYS A 445 10.68 17.78 -51.49
N ARG A 446 9.62 18.52 -51.12
CA ARG A 446 8.95 19.47 -52.02
C ARG A 446 9.87 20.64 -52.39
N ILE A 447 10.57 21.21 -51.42
CA ILE A 447 11.50 22.33 -51.63
C ILE A 447 12.68 21.90 -52.54
N LYS A 448 13.19 20.68 -52.35
CA LYS A 448 14.21 20.10 -53.24
C LYS A 448 13.72 19.85 -54.68
N ILE A 449 12.42 19.68 -54.89
CA ILE A 449 11.82 19.52 -56.23
C ILE A 449 11.58 20.89 -56.89
N GLU A 450 11.29 21.92 -56.11
CA GLU A 450 11.00 23.28 -56.59
C GLU A 450 12.27 24.12 -56.86
N ASN A 451 13.49 23.60 -56.60
CA ASN A 451 14.78 24.27 -56.86
C ASN A 451 14.87 25.71 -56.31
N VAL A 452 14.36 25.92 -55.10
CA VAL A 452 14.42 27.23 -54.43
C VAL A 452 15.74 27.31 -53.64
N ASP A 453 16.81 27.78 -54.28
CA ASP A 453 18.14 27.92 -53.68
C ASP A 453 18.29 29.30 -53.01
N GLY A 454 17.93 29.39 -51.73
CA GLY A 454 18.17 30.57 -50.90
C GLY A 454 18.58 30.19 -49.47
N ALA A 455 19.83 30.44 -49.09
CA ALA A 455 20.37 30.13 -47.76
C ALA A 455 19.56 30.75 -46.60
N THR A 456 18.81 31.84 -46.83
CA THR A 456 17.91 32.45 -45.85
C THR A 456 16.60 31.69 -45.66
N GLU A 457 16.04 31.07 -46.69
CA GLU A 457 14.78 30.32 -46.60
C GLU A 457 15.00 28.95 -45.92
N GLU A 458 16.16 28.33 -46.13
CA GLU A 458 16.56 27.09 -45.45
C GLU A 458 16.78 27.31 -43.94
N VAL A 459 17.34 28.46 -43.54
CA VAL A 459 17.49 28.87 -42.13
C VAL A 459 16.14 29.09 -41.45
N ASP A 460 15.22 29.81 -42.12
CA ASP A 460 13.92 30.14 -41.55
C ASP A 460 13.02 28.88 -41.48
N LEU A 461 13.17 27.93 -42.42
CA LEU A 461 12.54 26.61 -42.37
C LEU A 461 13.05 25.77 -41.21
N LEU A 462 14.38 25.65 -41.02
CA LEU A 462 14.96 24.92 -39.89
C LEU A 462 14.54 25.51 -38.55
N LYS A 463 14.48 26.84 -38.45
CA LYS A 463 13.97 27.56 -37.28
C LYS A 463 12.51 27.20 -37.00
N LYS A 464 11.66 27.18 -38.03
CA LYS A 464 10.25 26.81 -37.91
C LYS A 464 10.07 25.34 -37.51
N GLN A 465 10.84 24.42 -38.10
CA GLN A 465 10.82 23.00 -37.76
C GLN A 465 11.18 22.76 -36.29
N GLU A 466 12.19 23.48 -35.76
CA GLU A 466 12.61 23.32 -34.36
C GLU A 466 11.62 23.96 -33.36
N ILE A 467 11.01 25.10 -33.72
CA ILE A 467 9.92 25.71 -32.93
C ILE A 467 8.70 24.78 -32.88
N GLU A 468 8.34 24.14 -34.00
CA GLU A 468 7.22 23.20 -34.05
C GLU A 468 7.48 21.95 -33.19
N LYS A 469 8.73 21.46 -33.12
CA LYS A 469 9.11 20.37 -32.19
C LYS A 469 8.97 20.79 -30.73
N GLN A 470 9.42 22.01 -30.38
CA GLN A 470 9.31 22.55 -29.02
C GLN A 470 7.84 22.74 -28.59
N GLN A 471 7.02 23.33 -29.45
CA GLN A 471 5.58 23.55 -29.17
C GLN A 471 4.79 22.25 -28.98
N LEU A 472 5.28 21.14 -29.55
CA LEU A 472 4.65 19.83 -29.46
C LEU A 472 4.96 19.14 -28.12
N MET A 473 6.08 19.50 -27.49
CA MET A 473 6.44 19.10 -26.11
C MET A 473 5.65 19.90 -25.06
N GLU A 474 5.26 21.14 -25.36
CA GLU A 474 4.58 22.04 -24.40
C GLU A 474 3.04 21.91 -24.38
N ASN A 475 2.42 21.43 -25.47
CA ASN A 475 0.96 21.42 -25.62
C ASN A 475 0.30 20.06 -25.34
N ASP A 476 -0.12 19.85 -24.09
CA ASP A 476 -0.92 18.70 -23.65
C ASP A 476 -2.33 19.11 -23.18
N ALA A 477 -3.16 19.57 -24.13
CA ALA A 477 -4.53 20.05 -23.89
C ALA A 477 -5.54 18.99 -23.37
N ASN A 478 -5.16 17.71 -23.29
CA ASN A 478 -6.04 16.60 -22.92
C ASN A 478 -5.69 15.94 -21.56
N MET A 479 -4.84 16.59 -20.76
CA MET A 479 -4.39 16.09 -19.46
C MET A 479 -5.57 15.73 -18.53
N GLU A 480 -6.62 16.55 -18.47
CA GLU A 480 -7.74 16.31 -17.54
C GLU A 480 -8.52 15.02 -17.84
N ASN A 481 -8.78 14.71 -19.13
CA ASN A 481 -9.49 13.50 -19.52
C ASN A 481 -8.65 12.23 -19.27
N GLU A 482 -7.32 12.33 -19.42
CA GLU A 482 -6.41 11.20 -19.17
C GLU A 482 -6.20 10.96 -17.68
N VAL A 483 -6.14 12.03 -16.87
CA VAL A 483 -6.17 11.93 -15.40
C VAL A 483 -7.42 11.19 -14.95
N GLU A 484 -8.59 11.51 -15.51
CA GLU A 484 -9.85 10.87 -15.11
C GLU A 484 -9.91 9.39 -15.53
N GLN A 485 -9.50 9.05 -16.77
CA GLN A 485 -9.42 7.64 -17.21
C GLN A 485 -8.46 6.81 -16.37
N ILE A 486 -7.30 7.37 -16.03
CA ILE A 486 -6.31 6.70 -15.17
C ILE A 486 -6.87 6.52 -13.75
N ARG A 487 -7.69 7.46 -13.28
CA ARG A 487 -8.37 7.36 -11.99
C ARG A 487 -9.37 6.21 -11.99
N GLU A 488 -10.17 6.07 -13.05
CA GLU A 488 -11.09 4.95 -13.24
C GLU A 488 -10.35 3.60 -13.35
N GLU A 489 -9.30 3.51 -14.16
CA GLU A 489 -8.46 2.31 -14.28
C GLU A 489 -7.89 1.87 -12.91
N MET A 490 -7.53 2.82 -12.05
CA MET A 490 -6.97 2.54 -10.72
C MET A 490 -8.01 2.20 -9.67
N LEU A 491 -9.21 2.76 -9.77
CA LEU A 491 -10.34 2.31 -8.95
C LEU A 491 -10.72 0.87 -9.29
N ASN A 492 -10.73 0.50 -10.57
CA ASN A 492 -10.98 -0.87 -11.01
C ASN A 492 -9.88 -1.82 -10.53
N ALA A 493 -8.59 -1.46 -10.70
CA ALA A 493 -7.49 -2.29 -10.21
C ALA A 493 -7.52 -2.48 -8.69
N ARG A 494 -7.98 -1.47 -7.92
CA ARG A 494 -8.20 -1.61 -6.48
C ARG A 494 -9.35 -2.56 -6.15
N MET A 495 -10.45 -2.46 -6.90
CA MET A 495 -11.61 -3.35 -6.74
C MET A 495 -11.24 -4.81 -7.06
N GLU A 496 -10.47 -5.03 -8.13
CA GLU A 496 -9.95 -6.35 -8.50
C GLU A 496 -9.01 -6.90 -7.42
N ALA A 497 -8.08 -6.09 -6.88
CA ALA A 497 -7.21 -6.52 -5.80
C ALA A 497 -8.02 -6.91 -4.54
N LEU A 498 -9.03 -6.11 -4.17
CA LEU A 498 -9.91 -6.40 -3.05
C LEU A 498 -10.72 -7.70 -3.27
N GLN A 499 -11.16 -7.94 -4.49
CA GLN A 499 -11.81 -9.20 -4.86
C GLN A 499 -10.83 -10.39 -4.77
N GLU A 500 -9.60 -10.25 -5.25
CA GLU A 500 -8.57 -11.29 -5.17
C GLU A 500 -8.23 -11.64 -3.71
N HIS A 501 -8.15 -10.65 -2.82
CA HIS A 501 -7.95 -10.89 -1.38
C HIS A 501 -9.10 -11.70 -0.78
N ASN A 502 -10.34 -11.39 -1.15
CA ASN A 502 -11.52 -12.14 -0.72
C ASN A 502 -11.51 -13.57 -1.25
N ASP A 503 -11.09 -13.78 -2.50
CA ASP A 503 -10.97 -15.11 -3.11
C ASP A 503 -9.86 -15.94 -2.44
N ARG A 504 -8.73 -15.34 -2.07
CA ARG A 504 -7.64 -16.00 -1.32
C ARG A 504 -8.11 -16.46 0.05
N LEU A 505 -8.81 -15.61 0.80
CA LEU A 505 -9.40 -15.98 2.09
C LEU A 505 -10.41 -17.12 1.93
N GLY A 506 -11.27 -17.05 0.92
CA GLY A 506 -12.20 -18.12 0.57
C GLY A 506 -11.52 -19.45 0.26
N ALA A 507 -10.40 -19.41 -0.48
CA ALA A 507 -9.60 -20.59 -0.80
C ALA A 507 -8.93 -21.19 0.44
N LEU A 508 -8.34 -20.38 1.33
CA LEU A 508 -7.76 -20.83 2.59
C LEU A 508 -8.80 -21.58 3.44
N ILE A 509 -10.00 -21.03 3.55
CA ILE A 509 -11.11 -21.64 4.30
C ILE A 509 -11.52 -22.98 3.67
N ALA A 510 -11.66 -23.03 2.35
CA ALA A 510 -11.98 -24.27 1.65
C ALA A 510 -10.90 -25.33 1.89
N ASP A 511 -9.62 -24.95 1.84
CA ASP A 511 -8.49 -25.85 2.11
C ASP A 511 -8.50 -26.39 3.54
N LEU A 512 -8.81 -25.54 4.53
CA LEU A 512 -8.93 -25.95 5.93
C LEU A 512 -10.09 -26.94 6.11
N GLN A 513 -11.25 -26.67 5.49
CA GLN A 513 -12.40 -27.57 5.53
C GLN A 513 -12.11 -28.92 4.85
N ILE A 514 -11.40 -28.91 3.71
CA ILE A 514 -11.00 -30.13 3.00
C ILE A 514 -10.01 -30.93 3.85
N LYS A 515 -9.00 -30.30 4.45
CA LYS A 515 -8.04 -30.98 5.34
C LYS A 515 -8.75 -31.66 6.51
N ARG A 516 -9.71 -30.98 7.12
CA ARG A 516 -10.53 -31.54 8.22
C ARG A 516 -11.41 -32.70 7.74
N ALA A 517 -12.09 -32.55 6.60
CA ALA A 517 -12.88 -33.62 6.00
C ALA A 517 -12.02 -34.86 5.67
N ASN A 518 -10.80 -34.64 5.19
CA ASN A 518 -9.84 -35.71 4.93
C ASN A 518 -9.40 -36.44 6.20
N GLN A 519 -9.12 -35.73 7.31
CA GLN A 519 -8.79 -36.36 8.59
C GLN A 519 -9.92 -37.26 9.10
N ILE A 520 -11.17 -36.77 9.07
CA ILE A 520 -12.35 -37.56 9.47
C ILE A 520 -12.51 -38.78 8.54
N ALA A 521 -12.36 -38.59 7.23
CA ALA A 521 -12.45 -39.67 6.26
C ALA A 521 -11.35 -40.73 6.44
N GLU A 522 -10.13 -40.31 6.79
CA GLU A 522 -9.00 -41.21 7.05
C GLU A 522 -9.24 -42.08 8.29
N ILE A 523 -9.67 -41.48 9.40
CA ILE A 523 -10.01 -42.23 10.63
C ILE A 523 -11.15 -43.21 10.36
N ASN A 524 -12.20 -42.80 9.62
CA ASN A 524 -13.30 -43.68 9.25
C ASN A 524 -12.87 -44.84 8.34
N LYS A 525 -11.95 -44.59 7.39
CA LYS A 525 -11.35 -45.65 6.56
C LYS A 525 -10.57 -46.64 7.43
N GLN A 526 -9.78 -46.14 8.38
CA GLN A 526 -9.00 -46.99 9.28
C GLN A 526 -9.90 -47.87 10.17
N GLN A 527 -10.98 -47.31 10.72
CA GLN A 527 -11.95 -48.10 11.48
C GLN A 527 -12.66 -49.15 10.64
N ARG A 528 -13.05 -48.83 9.40
CA ARG A 528 -13.67 -49.81 8.50
C ARG A 528 -12.71 -50.96 8.20
N ALA A 529 -11.44 -50.67 7.94
CA ALA A 529 -10.42 -51.68 7.70
C ALA A 529 -10.15 -52.55 8.94
N LEU A 530 -10.09 -51.96 10.14
CA LEU A 530 -9.98 -52.71 11.39
C LEU A 530 -11.22 -53.58 11.68
N GLY A 531 -12.42 -53.07 11.39
CA GLY A 531 -13.66 -53.85 11.50
C GLY A 531 -13.67 -55.04 10.54
N GLN A 532 -13.23 -54.84 9.29
CA GLN A 532 -13.07 -55.93 8.31
C GLN A 532 -12.03 -56.97 8.74
N LEU A 533 -10.93 -56.52 9.35
CA LEU A 533 -9.92 -57.41 9.92
C LEU A 533 -10.50 -58.23 11.08
N GLN A 534 -11.23 -57.60 11.99
CA GLN A 534 -11.91 -58.28 13.11
C GLN A 534 -12.88 -59.34 12.62
N THR A 535 -13.75 -59.02 11.67
CA THR A 535 -14.71 -59.99 11.11
C THR A 535 -13.99 -61.13 10.40
N SER A 536 -12.96 -60.82 9.60
CA SER A 536 -12.19 -61.84 8.89
C SER A 536 -11.46 -62.81 9.82
N ILE A 537 -10.89 -62.30 10.93
CA ILE A 537 -10.25 -63.14 11.94
C ILE A 537 -11.29 -63.99 12.67
N LEU A 538 -12.44 -63.42 13.05
CA LEU A 538 -13.52 -64.18 13.68
C LEU A 538 -14.04 -65.32 12.80
N ASP A 539 -14.27 -65.05 11.51
CA ASP A 539 -14.71 -66.06 10.54
C ASP A 539 -13.66 -67.17 10.37
N ASP A 540 -12.36 -66.82 10.37
CA ASP A 540 -11.27 -67.81 10.30
C ASP A 540 -11.13 -68.64 11.58
N LEU A 541 -11.40 -68.04 12.75
CA LEU A 541 -11.43 -68.75 14.03
C LEU A 541 -12.65 -69.67 14.17
N ASP A 542 -13.79 -69.31 13.58
CA ASP A 542 -15.00 -70.14 13.55
C ASP A 542 -14.77 -71.40 12.70
N GLU A 543 -14.22 -71.23 11.50
CA GLU A 543 -13.88 -72.35 10.61
C GLU A 543 -12.80 -73.26 11.19
N LYS A 544 -11.84 -72.71 11.95
CA LYS A 544 -10.83 -73.48 12.68
C LYS A 544 -11.40 -74.16 13.94
N GLY A 545 -12.66 -73.91 14.30
CA GLY A 545 -13.34 -74.47 15.47
C GLY A 545 -12.86 -73.93 16.82
N VAL A 546 -12.01 -72.90 16.83
CA VAL A 546 -11.38 -72.30 18.02
C VAL A 546 -12.38 -71.45 18.82
N LEU A 547 -13.47 -71.00 18.19
CA LEU A 547 -14.58 -70.30 18.87
C LEU A 547 -15.39 -71.18 19.82
N VAL A 548 -15.25 -72.51 19.76
CA VAL A 548 -15.95 -73.43 20.68
C VAL A 548 -15.28 -73.47 22.06
N ASP A 549 -13.98 -73.15 22.13
CA ASP A 549 -13.19 -73.13 23.36
C ASP A 549 -13.72 -72.09 24.36
N PRO A 550 -13.80 -72.45 25.67
CA PRO A 550 -14.32 -71.57 26.70
C PRO A 550 -13.49 -70.29 26.87
N GLU A 551 -12.17 -70.36 26.65
CA GLU A 551 -11.27 -69.19 26.73
C GLU A 551 -11.57 -68.16 25.63
N THR A 552 -11.80 -68.60 24.39
CA THR A 552 -12.14 -67.72 23.26
C THR A 552 -13.52 -67.09 23.43
N LYS A 553 -14.51 -67.83 23.97
CA LYS A 553 -15.83 -67.30 24.34
C LYS A 553 -15.75 -66.26 25.44
N GLU A 554 -14.91 -66.48 26.45
CA GLU A 554 -14.68 -65.53 27.53
C GLU A 554 -14.04 -64.23 27.00
N ILE A 555 -13.14 -64.32 26.02
CA ILE A 555 -12.53 -63.15 25.36
C ILE A 555 -13.56 -62.38 24.52
N LEU A 556 -14.42 -63.06 23.76
CA LEU A 556 -15.52 -62.43 23.02
C LEU A 556 -16.49 -61.69 23.95
N GLN A 557 -16.89 -62.36 25.04
CA GLN A 557 -17.82 -61.79 26.00
C GLN A 557 -17.19 -60.60 26.75
N LYS A 558 -15.92 -60.72 27.17
CA LYS A 558 -15.16 -59.61 27.77
C LYS A 558 -15.05 -58.42 26.81
N HIS A 559 -14.75 -58.66 25.54
CA HIS A 559 -14.68 -57.60 24.54
C HIS A 559 -16.02 -56.91 24.30
N GLN A 560 -17.11 -57.68 24.22
CA GLN A 560 -18.46 -57.14 24.02
C GLN A 560 -18.90 -56.30 25.23
N GLU A 561 -18.65 -56.78 26.45
CA GLU A 561 -18.91 -56.03 27.68
C GLU A 561 -18.02 -54.78 27.80
N GLN A 562 -16.73 -54.89 27.45
CA GLN A 562 -15.81 -53.75 27.44
C GLN A 562 -16.20 -52.71 26.40
N SER A 563 -16.66 -53.12 25.22
CA SER A 563 -17.12 -52.22 24.15
C SER A 563 -18.37 -51.46 24.57
N GLN A 564 -19.37 -52.16 25.13
CA GLN A 564 -20.58 -51.52 25.65
C GLN A 564 -20.28 -50.58 26.82
N LYS A 565 -19.38 -50.95 27.73
CA LYS A 565 -18.94 -50.08 28.83
C LYS A 565 -18.20 -48.86 28.32
N LEU A 566 -17.27 -49.02 27.38
CA LEU A 566 -16.51 -47.92 26.80
C LEU A 566 -17.42 -46.96 26.04
N GLU A 567 -18.32 -47.48 25.20
CA GLU A 567 -19.28 -46.66 24.45
C GLU A 567 -20.21 -45.90 25.38
N LYS A 568 -20.69 -46.53 26.46
CA LYS A 568 -21.49 -45.86 27.47
C LYS A 568 -20.71 -44.78 28.23
N ILE A 569 -19.47 -45.06 28.65
CA ILE A 569 -18.62 -44.07 29.34
C ILE A 569 -18.32 -42.88 28.42
N LEU A 570 -17.99 -43.12 27.16
CA LEU A 570 -17.72 -42.06 26.18
C LEU A 570 -18.97 -41.23 25.86
N GLN A 571 -20.14 -41.87 25.80
CA GLN A 571 -21.42 -41.19 25.62
C GLN A 571 -21.80 -40.35 26.84
N ASP A 572 -21.68 -40.91 28.05
CA ASP A 572 -21.95 -40.20 29.30
C ASP A 572 -20.97 -39.01 29.48
N GLN A 573 -19.68 -39.20 29.15
CA GLN A 573 -18.68 -38.12 29.14
C GLN A 573 -19.01 -37.03 28.14
N ARG A 574 -19.45 -37.40 26.93
CA ARG A 574 -19.89 -36.46 25.91
C ARG A 574 -21.08 -35.64 26.38
N ASP A 575 -22.10 -36.30 26.92
CA ASP A 575 -23.33 -35.64 27.36
C ASP A 575 -23.05 -34.71 28.55
N GLN A 576 -22.18 -35.12 29.48
CA GLN A 576 -21.73 -34.28 30.60
C GLN A 576 -20.91 -33.06 30.15
N GLN A 577 -19.96 -33.24 29.24
CA GLN A 577 -19.16 -32.12 28.73
C GLN A 577 -19.98 -31.17 27.86
N GLU A 578 -20.91 -31.69 27.06
CA GLU A 578 -21.82 -30.87 26.25
C GLU A 578 -22.77 -30.04 27.12
N THR A 579 -23.33 -30.64 28.18
CA THR A 579 -24.21 -29.91 29.11
C THR A 579 -23.46 -28.89 29.95
N ALA A 580 -22.31 -29.25 30.53
CA ALA A 580 -21.47 -28.34 31.30
C ALA A 580 -20.98 -27.14 30.46
N LEU A 581 -20.56 -27.38 29.22
CA LEU A 581 -20.13 -26.31 28.31
C LEU A 581 -21.30 -25.39 27.95
N LYS A 582 -22.47 -25.96 27.60
CA LYS A 582 -23.68 -25.18 27.29
C LYS A 582 -24.12 -24.29 28.45
N GLU A 583 -24.04 -24.81 29.68
CA GLU A 583 -24.38 -24.03 30.88
C GLU A 583 -23.38 -22.90 31.12
N ARG A 584 -22.07 -23.20 31.09
CA ARG A 584 -21.00 -22.19 31.26
C ARG A 584 -21.09 -21.07 30.22
N LEU A 585 -21.33 -21.43 28.95
CA LEU A 585 -21.46 -20.47 27.86
C LEU A 585 -22.74 -19.62 27.99
N ARG A 586 -23.87 -20.21 28.41
CA ARG A 586 -25.11 -19.45 28.70
C ARG A 586 -24.97 -18.51 29.88
N GLU A 587 -24.20 -18.90 30.89
CA GLU A 587 -23.94 -18.04 32.04
C GLU A 587 -23.05 -16.85 31.66
N LYS A 588 -22.00 -17.09 30.87
CA LYS A 588 -21.21 -16.02 30.24
C LYS A 588 -22.07 -15.05 29.40
N LEU A 589 -23.00 -15.59 28.60
CA LEU A 589 -23.92 -14.78 27.80
C LEU A 589 -24.76 -13.86 28.69
N LYS A 590 -25.34 -14.39 29.77
CA LYS A 590 -26.13 -13.60 30.71
C LYS A 590 -25.31 -12.50 31.38
N GLN A 591 -24.08 -12.79 31.79
CA GLN A 591 -23.20 -11.79 32.43
C GLN A 591 -22.82 -10.67 31.45
N LYS A 592 -22.48 -11.02 30.20
CA LYS A 592 -22.13 -10.05 29.15
C LYS A 592 -23.34 -9.20 28.75
N GLU A 593 -24.52 -9.81 28.62
CA GLU A 593 -25.78 -9.10 28.37
C GLU A 593 -26.12 -8.12 29.50
N GLN A 594 -25.90 -8.52 30.76
CA GLN A 594 -26.14 -7.66 31.92
C GLN A 594 -25.22 -6.44 31.95
N ARG A 595 -23.93 -6.62 31.63
CA ARG A 595 -22.98 -5.50 31.52
C ARG A 595 -23.39 -4.51 30.43
N LEU A 596 -23.67 -5.00 29.22
CA LEU A 596 -24.08 -4.17 28.10
C LEU A 596 -25.39 -3.41 28.39
N MET A 597 -26.36 -4.09 29.04
CA MET A 597 -27.59 -3.45 29.52
C MET A 597 -27.33 -2.37 30.56
N GLN A 598 -26.29 -2.51 31.39
CA GLN A 598 -25.92 -1.54 32.41
C GLN A 598 -25.24 -0.32 31.79
N GLU A 599 -24.29 -0.51 30.88
CA GLU A 599 -23.65 0.57 30.11
C GLU A 599 -24.67 1.39 29.32
N GLN A 600 -25.59 0.72 28.63
CA GLN A 600 -26.66 1.36 27.88
C GLN A 600 -27.62 2.14 28.79
N LYS A 601 -27.87 1.65 30.02
CA LYS A 601 -28.66 2.38 31.03
C LYS A 601 -27.90 3.62 31.52
N ASP A 602 -26.60 3.51 31.76
CA ASP A 602 -25.77 4.61 32.23
C ASP A 602 -25.66 5.71 31.16
N GLU A 603 -25.54 5.34 29.88
CA GLU A 603 -25.53 6.28 28.75
C GLU A 603 -26.89 7.00 28.61
N ILE A 604 -28.01 6.26 28.72
CA ILE A 604 -29.35 6.86 28.74
C ILE A 604 -29.51 7.81 29.93
N THR A 605 -28.95 7.45 31.10
CA THR A 605 -29.04 8.26 32.32
C THR A 605 -28.22 9.54 32.19
N LYS A 606 -26.97 9.46 31.73
CA LYS A 606 -26.12 10.62 31.41
C LYS A 606 -26.76 11.54 30.36
N TYR A 607 -27.41 10.97 29.35
CA TYR A 607 -28.11 11.74 28.32
C TYR A 607 -29.37 12.46 28.86
N ILE A 608 -30.03 11.88 29.87
CA ILE A 608 -31.18 12.49 30.56
C ILE A 608 -30.71 13.57 31.54
N ASP A 609 -29.64 13.32 32.29
CA ASP A 609 -29.12 14.25 33.31
C ASP A 609 -28.53 15.52 32.70
N ASN A 610 -27.98 15.43 31.48
CA ASN A 610 -27.40 16.56 30.76
C ASN A 610 -28.45 17.52 30.13
N MET A 611 -29.75 17.21 30.16
CA MET A 611 -30.77 18.02 29.47
C MET A 611 -32.08 18.10 30.27
N GLN A 612 -32.42 19.30 30.76
CA GLN A 612 -33.56 19.53 31.68
C GLN A 612 -34.96 19.60 31.01
N ASP A 613 -35.07 19.60 29.68
CA ASP A 613 -36.34 19.88 28.99
C ASP A 613 -37.11 18.65 28.50
N ASN A 614 -38.38 18.57 28.89
CA ASN A 614 -39.28 17.44 28.67
C ASN A 614 -40.11 17.58 27.37
N ASN A 615 -39.45 17.78 26.22
CA ASN A 615 -40.11 18.00 24.91
C ASN A 615 -40.43 16.68 24.15
N ALA A 616 -41.44 16.66 23.28
CA ALA A 616 -41.80 15.53 22.42
C ALA A 616 -40.63 15.05 21.54
N LEU A 617 -39.81 15.98 21.03
CA LEU A 617 -38.57 15.66 20.30
C LEU A 617 -37.59 14.83 21.15
N MET A 618 -37.55 15.06 22.47
CA MET A 618 -36.70 14.30 23.41
C MET A 618 -37.25 12.91 23.66
N LYS A 619 -38.58 12.74 23.71
CA LYS A 619 -39.20 11.41 23.76
C LYS A 619 -38.88 10.61 22.51
N PHE A 620 -38.90 11.25 21.32
CA PHE A 620 -38.48 10.62 20.07
C PHE A 620 -36.99 10.27 20.05
N ARG A 621 -36.10 11.19 20.46
CA ARG A 621 -34.65 10.89 20.54
C ARG A 621 -34.34 9.78 21.54
N LYS A 622 -34.98 9.80 22.72
CA LYS A 622 -34.87 8.74 23.73
C LYS A 622 -35.40 7.40 23.22
N ALA A 623 -36.52 7.40 22.51
CA ALA A 623 -37.07 6.20 21.90
C ALA A 623 -36.16 5.67 20.78
N ALA A 624 -35.59 6.54 19.94
CA ALA A 624 -34.63 6.18 18.90
C ALA A 624 -33.33 5.62 19.49
N LEU A 625 -32.82 6.25 20.56
CA LEU A 625 -31.61 5.78 21.27
C LEU A 625 -31.86 4.40 21.90
N LYS A 626 -33.00 4.22 22.59
CA LYS A 626 -33.43 2.91 23.11
C LYS A 626 -33.63 1.86 22.01
N ALA A 627 -34.18 2.24 20.85
CA ALA A 627 -34.36 1.33 19.72
C ALA A 627 -33.01 0.91 19.13
N ARG A 628 -32.05 1.84 19.02
CA ARG A 628 -30.67 1.55 18.62
C ARG A 628 -29.97 0.64 19.61
N HIS A 629 -30.11 0.91 20.91
CA HIS A 629 -29.53 0.11 21.99
C HIS A 629 -30.09 -1.31 21.99
N LYS A 630 -31.41 -1.44 21.78
CA LYS A 630 -32.08 -2.74 21.63
C LYS A 630 -31.60 -3.48 20.38
N ALA A 631 -31.52 -2.81 19.23
CA ALA A 631 -31.02 -3.43 18.01
C ALA A 631 -29.56 -3.91 18.16
N HIS A 632 -28.72 -3.12 18.83
CA HIS A 632 -27.34 -3.50 19.15
C HIS A 632 -27.28 -4.73 20.07
N LEU A 633 -28.12 -4.77 21.11
CA LEU A 633 -28.26 -5.92 22.00
C LEU A 633 -28.71 -7.18 21.27
N ASP A 634 -29.74 -7.07 20.42
CA ASP A 634 -30.27 -8.21 19.67
C ASP A 634 -29.22 -8.73 18.67
N GLN A 635 -28.43 -7.84 18.05
CA GLN A 635 -27.33 -8.21 17.16
C GLN A 635 -26.17 -8.90 17.90
N GLU A 636 -25.72 -8.34 19.02
CA GLU A 636 -24.69 -8.95 19.87
C GLU A 636 -25.13 -10.32 20.40
N LYS A 637 -26.39 -10.46 20.84
CA LYS A 637 -26.95 -11.74 21.28
C LYS A 637 -26.87 -12.79 20.20
N GLN A 638 -27.32 -12.47 18.98
CA GLN A 638 -27.27 -13.39 17.85
C GLN A 638 -25.84 -13.79 17.51
N GLN A 639 -24.89 -12.87 17.63
CA GLN A 639 -23.49 -13.17 17.37
C GLN A 639 -22.90 -14.10 18.43
N ILE A 640 -23.13 -13.82 19.71
CA ILE A 640 -22.66 -14.67 20.80
C ILE A 640 -23.33 -16.05 20.74
N GLU A 641 -24.62 -16.13 20.40
CA GLU A 641 -25.30 -17.42 20.19
C GLU A 641 -24.65 -18.25 19.07
N LYS A 642 -24.26 -17.62 17.96
CA LYS A 642 -23.51 -18.30 16.88
C LYS A 642 -22.13 -18.75 17.31
N GLU A 643 -21.36 -17.91 18.02
CA GLU A 643 -20.05 -18.29 18.57
C GLU A 643 -20.16 -19.49 19.52
N ILE A 644 -21.22 -19.53 20.33
CA ILE A 644 -21.54 -20.66 21.21
C ILE A 644 -21.86 -21.92 20.40
N GLU A 645 -22.69 -21.81 19.37
CA GLU A 645 -23.01 -22.95 18.49
C GLU A 645 -21.75 -23.50 17.81
N GLN A 646 -20.87 -22.62 17.32
CA GLN A 646 -19.59 -23.01 16.74
C GLN A 646 -18.69 -23.73 17.76
N SER A 647 -18.53 -23.18 18.97
CA SER A 647 -17.72 -23.79 20.04
C SER A 647 -18.27 -25.16 20.47
N VAL A 648 -19.59 -25.30 20.57
CA VAL A 648 -20.25 -26.57 20.85
C VAL A 648 -20.03 -27.57 19.73
N ASN A 649 -20.09 -27.15 18.46
CA ASN A 649 -19.85 -28.04 17.33
C ASN A 649 -18.37 -28.45 17.21
N GLU A 650 -17.42 -27.56 17.52
CA GLU A 650 -16.00 -27.91 17.58
C GLU A 650 -15.71 -28.95 18.66
N MET A 651 -16.23 -28.73 19.87
CA MET A 651 -16.07 -29.68 20.97
C MET A 651 -16.71 -31.04 20.64
N LYS A 652 -17.90 -31.05 20.00
CA LYS A 652 -18.51 -32.29 19.49
C LYS A 652 -17.59 -33.03 18.53
N LEU A 653 -16.97 -32.31 17.60
CA LEU A 653 -16.04 -32.90 16.64
C LEU A 653 -14.79 -33.44 17.32
N GLN A 654 -14.20 -32.72 18.28
CA GLN A 654 -13.04 -33.19 19.06
C GLN A 654 -13.38 -34.45 19.87
N LEU A 655 -14.56 -34.49 20.50
CA LEU A 655 -15.04 -35.67 21.22
C LEU A 655 -15.28 -36.85 20.30
N GLU A 656 -15.81 -36.61 19.10
CA GLU A 656 -16.00 -37.65 18.10
C GLU A 656 -14.65 -38.21 17.65
N LEU A 657 -13.65 -37.37 17.38
CA LEU A 657 -12.27 -37.80 17.08
C LEU A 657 -11.66 -38.64 18.22
N ASN A 658 -11.83 -38.21 19.47
CA ASN A 658 -11.34 -38.95 20.63
C ASN A 658 -12.06 -40.29 20.81
N ARG A 659 -13.37 -40.34 20.60
CA ARG A 659 -14.18 -41.57 20.60
C ARG A 659 -13.66 -42.53 19.54
N LEU A 660 -13.41 -42.05 18.33
CA LEU A 660 -12.93 -42.87 17.23
C LEU A 660 -11.55 -43.48 17.53
N LYS A 661 -10.62 -42.71 18.10
CA LYS A 661 -9.30 -43.19 18.55
C LYS A 661 -9.38 -44.21 19.69
N ALA A 662 -10.30 -44.02 20.64
CA ALA A 662 -10.50 -44.95 21.74
C ALA A 662 -11.03 -46.31 21.26
N VAL A 663 -11.99 -46.28 20.33
CA VAL A 663 -12.53 -47.48 19.67
C VAL A 663 -11.47 -48.18 18.83
N GLU A 664 -10.63 -47.43 18.12
CA GLU A 664 -9.48 -47.96 17.37
C GLU A 664 -8.52 -48.73 18.28
N LYS A 665 -8.12 -48.12 19.41
CA LYS A 665 -7.23 -48.75 20.40
C LYS A 665 -7.82 -50.03 20.98
N GLN A 666 -9.12 -50.01 21.31
CA GLN A 666 -9.82 -51.20 21.79
C GLN A 666 -9.87 -52.29 20.70
N SER A 667 -10.10 -51.88 19.45
CA SER A 667 -10.15 -52.80 18.30
C SER A 667 -8.83 -53.51 18.08
N ILE A 668 -7.71 -52.80 18.21
CA ILE A 668 -6.36 -53.37 18.10
C ILE A 668 -6.07 -54.34 19.27
N GLN A 669 -6.49 -54.01 20.49
CA GLN A 669 -6.35 -54.90 21.64
C GLN A 669 -7.16 -56.19 21.48
N PHE A 670 -8.35 -56.09 20.89
CA PHE A 670 -9.18 -57.25 20.58
C PHE A 670 -8.55 -58.13 19.50
N ILE A 671 -8.06 -57.52 18.41
CA ILE A 671 -7.33 -58.22 17.35
C ILE A 671 -6.10 -58.94 17.95
N SER A 672 -5.33 -58.29 18.83
CA SER A 672 -4.20 -58.90 19.54
C SER A 672 -4.61 -60.15 20.35
N ALA A 673 -5.74 -60.08 21.06
CA ALA A 673 -6.25 -61.23 21.82
C ALA A 673 -6.69 -62.38 20.90
N LEU A 674 -7.41 -62.06 19.81
CA LEU A 674 -7.86 -63.05 18.83
C LEU A 674 -6.70 -63.73 18.10
N VAL A 675 -5.68 -62.95 17.71
CA VAL A 675 -4.46 -63.45 17.06
C VAL A 675 -3.70 -64.42 17.97
N LYS A 676 -3.60 -64.12 19.28
CA LYS A 676 -2.97 -65.00 20.28
C LYS A 676 -3.73 -66.31 20.48
N CYS A 677 -5.06 -66.27 20.53
CA CYS A 677 -5.90 -67.47 20.62
C CYS A 677 -5.87 -68.32 19.34
N GLY A 678 -5.89 -67.65 18.18
CA GLY A 678 -5.86 -68.28 16.87
C GLY A 678 -4.51 -68.83 16.43
N LYS A 679 -3.43 -68.46 17.13
CA LYS A 679 -2.04 -68.72 16.73
C LYS A 679 -1.80 -68.35 15.26
N ILE A 680 -2.33 -67.20 14.83
CA ILE A 680 -2.16 -66.68 13.47
C ILE A 680 -0.69 -66.30 13.29
N GLN A 681 -0.13 -66.64 12.13
CA GLN A 681 1.27 -66.32 11.85
C GLN A 681 1.43 -64.83 11.51
N GLU A 682 2.56 -64.27 11.90
CA GLU A 682 2.88 -62.85 11.68
C GLU A 682 2.94 -62.49 10.20
N GLU A 683 3.47 -63.40 9.37
CA GLU A 683 3.55 -63.28 7.91
C GLU A 683 2.16 -63.26 7.25
N GLU A 684 1.19 -64.01 7.79
CA GLU A 684 -0.19 -64.03 7.29
C GLU A 684 -0.92 -62.72 7.62
N LEU A 685 -0.65 -62.13 8.79
CA LEU A 685 -1.27 -60.87 9.22
C LEU A 685 -0.65 -59.65 8.52
N ASP A 686 0.65 -59.67 8.25
CA ASP A 686 1.33 -58.62 7.47
C ASP A 686 0.75 -58.51 6.05
N SER A 687 0.59 -59.65 5.35
CA SER A 687 -0.03 -59.66 4.00
C SER A 687 -1.47 -59.13 4.02
N VAL A 688 -2.26 -59.50 5.04
CA VAL A 688 -3.63 -59.02 5.24
C VAL A 688 -3.69 -57.51 5.52
N LEU A 689 -2.77 -56.99 6.33
CA LEU A 689 -2.69 -55.55 6.62
C LEU A 689 -2.27 -54.73 5.40
N GLN A 690 -1.36 -55.25 4.57
CA GLN A 690 -0.97 -54.61 3.30
C GLN A 690 -2.15 -54.55 2.31
N VAL A 691 -3.04 -55.55 2.33
CA VAL A 691 -4.27 -55.57 1.51
C VAL A 691 -5.33 -54.60 2.04
N LEU A 692 -5.49 -54.50 3.36
CA LEU A 692 -6.49 -53.61 4.00
C LEU A 692 -6.04 -52.14 4.05
N PHE A 693 -4.74 -51.88 4.07
CA PHE A 693 -4.14 -50.56 4.13
C PHE A 693 -3.17 -50.30 2.96
N PRO A 694 -3.65 -50.30 1.71
CA PRO A 694 -2.80 -50.18 0.52
C PRO A 694 -2.10 -48.82 0.38
N THR A 695 -2.54 -47.81 1.13
CA THR A 695 -1.98 -46.45 1.13
C THR A 695 -1.04 -46.17 2.30
N LYS A 696 -0.94 -47.06 3.30
CA LYS A 696 -0.05 -46.87 4.46
C LYS A 696 1.39 -47.28 4.12
N LYS A 697 2.35 -46.61 4.74
CA LYS A 697 3.77 -46.96 4.57
C LYS A 697 4.10 -48.27 5.31
N PRO A 698 5.08 -49.05 4.84
CA PRO A 698 5.51 -50.28 5.52
C PRO A 698 5.92 -50.04 6.98
N GLU A 699 6.48 -48.87 7.30
CA GLU A 699 6.82 -48.47 8.67
C GLU A 699 5.58 -48.34 9.58
N GLU A 700 4.46 -47.84 9.05
CA GLU A 700 3.20 -47.67 9.78
C GLU A 700 2.45 -49.02 9.94
N ILE A 701 2.68 -49.96 9.02
CA ILE A 701 2.18 -51.34 9.10
C ILE A 701 2.98 -52.12 10.16
N ASP A 702 4.30 -51.96 10.20
CA ASP A 702 5.17 -52.50 11.26
C ASP A 702 4.78 -51.94 12.64
N GLU A 703 4.40 -50.66 12.74
CA GLU A 703 3.88 -50.08 13.98
C GLU A 703 2.59 -50.75 14.44
N LEU A 704 1.65 -51.04 13.52
CA LEU A 704 0.42 -51.78 13.82
C LEU A 704 0.71 -53.23 14.23
N LEU A 705 1.63 -53.92 13.55
CA LEU A 705 2.07 -55.27 13.91
C LEU A 705 2.72 -55.31 15.29
N THR A 706 3.54 -54.31 15.61
CA THR A 706 4.16 -54.14 16.93
C THR A 706 3.10 -53.92 18.02
N GLN A 707 2.03 -53.18 17.73
CA GLN A 707 0.91 -53.00 18.67
C GLN A 707 0.08 -54.28 18.88
N ILE A 708 0.02 -55.17 17.88
CA ILE A 708 -0.75 -56.43 17.92
C ILE A 708 0.04 -57.57 18.59
N TYR A 709 1.32 -57.76 18.23
CA TYR A 709 2.18 -58.86 18.75
C TYR A 709 3.08 -58.46 19.93
N GLY A 710 3.23 -57.17 20.20
CA GLY A 710 4.08 -56.64 21.28
C GLY A 710 5.58 -56.61 20.93
N PRO A 711 6.48 -56.42 21.92
CA PRO A 711 7.93 -56.27 21.69
C PRO A 711 8.63 -57.52 21.12
N SER A 712 7.91 -58.64 21.01
CA SER A 712 8.32 -59.88 20.37
C SER A 712 8.24 -59.85 18.83
N HIS A 713 7.65 -58.81 18.24
CA HIS A 713 7.63 -58.58 16.79
C HIS A 713 9.05 -58.36 16.27
N THR A 714 9.46 -59.17 15.30
CA THR A 714 10.72 -58.94 14.56
C THR A 714 10.42 -58.12 13.32
N ARG A 715 10.92 -56.88 13.26
CA ARG A 715 10.82 -55.97 12.11
C ARG A 715 11.08 -56.71 10.79
N SER A 716 10.03 -56.99 10.02
CA SER A 716 10.12 -57.86 8.84
C SER A 716 9.26 -57.39 7.66
N SER A 717 8.68 -56.18 7.67
CA SER A 717 7.90 -55.69 6.53
C SER A 717 8.73 -55.51 5.24
N ALA A 718 10.04 -55.22 5.36
CA ALA A 718 10.88 -54.97 4.19
C ALA A 718 11.30 -56.23 3.40
N LEU A 719 11.04 -57.45 3.88
CA LEU A 719 11.60 -58.69 3.32
C LEU A 719 10.63 -59.89 3.24
N ALA A 720 9.32 -59.71 3.44
CA ALA A 720 8.36 -60.79 3.23
C ALA A 720 8.26 -61.14 1.72
N LEU A 721 9.09 -62.10 1.29
CA LEU A 721 8.93 -62.81 0.02
C LEU A 721 7.51 -63.35 -0.03
N HIS A 722 6.69 -62.86 -0.97
CA HIS A 722 5.37 -63.40 -1.23
C HIS A 722 5.44 -64.93 -1.34
N SER A 723 4.84 -65.62 -0.36
CA SER A 723 4.36 -66.97 -0.56
C SER A 723 3.50 -66.95 -1.83
N SER A 724 3.82 -67.77 -2.84
CA SER A 724 3.09 -67.81 -4.12
C SER A 724 1.60 -68.18 -3.99
N LYS A 725 1.11 -68.46 -2.78
CA LYS A 725 -0.29 -68.75 -2.47
C LYS A 725 -0.75 -67.86 -1.30
N PRO A 726 -1.83 -67.08 -1.49
CA PRO A 726 -2.40 -66.27 -0.40
C PRO A 726 -2.93 -67.18 0.70
N SER A 727 -2.81 -66.73 1.96
CA SER A 727 -3.31 -67.48 3.12
C SER A 727 -4.84 -67.59 3.10
N SER A 728 -5.42 -68.52 3.85
CA SER A 728 -6.89 -68.65 4.00
C SER A 728 -7.53 -67.34 4.46
N LEU A 729 -6.88 -66.67 5.43
CA LEU A 729 -7.30 -65.39 5.98
C LEU A 729 -7.20 -64.27 4.93
N GLU A 730 -6.12 -64.25 4.15
CA GLU A 730 -5.89 -63.27 3.08
C GLU A 730 -6.91 -63.41 1.94
N MET A 731 -7.21 -64.64 1.53
CA MET A 731 -8.25 -64.93 0.52
C MET A 731 -9.64 -64.45 0.96
N LYS A 732 -9.98 -64.57 2.24
CA LYS A 732 -11.26 -64.09 2.81
C LYS A 732 -11.33 -62.57 2.83
N VAL A 733 -10.26 -61.91 3.26
CA VAL A 733 -10.15 -60.46 3.24
C VAL A 733 -10.29 -59.93 1.80
N ILE A 734 -9.61 -60.55 0.83
CA ILE A 734 -9.72 -60.21 -0.59
C ILE A 734 -11.16 -60.43 -1.13
N ALA A 735 -11.84 -61.49 -0.67
CA ALA A 735 -13.22 -61.78 -1.03
C ALA A 735 -14.22 -60.78 -0.41
N GLN A 736 -13.96 -60.27 0.80
CA GLN A 736 -14.78 -59.25 1.46
C GLN A 736 -14.56 -57.83 0.88
N ILE A 737 -13.38 -57.58 0.28
CA ILE A 737 -13.04 -56.31 -0.38
C ILE A 737 -13.52 -56.28 -1.84
N SER A 738 -13.69 -57.43 -2.49
CA SER A 738 -14.13 -57.52 -3.89
C SER A 738 -15.65 -57.35 -4.06
N PRO A 739 -16.14 -56.40 -4.87
CA PRO A 739 -17.56 -56.34 -5.22
C PRO A 739 -17.87 -57.50 -6.19
N MET A 740 -18.84 -58.35 -5.83
CA MET A 740 -19.41 -59.39 -6.71
C MET A 740 -19.78 -58.80 -8.09
N PRO A 741 -19.53 -59.50 -9.22
CA PRO A 741 -19.97 -59.04 -10.52
C PRO A 741 -21.49 -59.10 -10.60
N SER A 742 -22.13 -57.93 -10.69
CA SER A 742 -23.56 -57.85 -10.96
C SER A 742 -23.86 -58.39 -12.35
N ASN A 743 -24.64 -59.46 -12.39
CA ASN A 743 -25.23 -59.97 -13.61
C ASN A 743 -26.00 -58.84 -14.32
N ARG A 744 -25.52 -58.43 -15.50
CA ARG A 744 -26.27 -57.57 -16.43
C ARG A 744 -27.59 -58.26 -16.77
N ARG A 745 -28.68 -57.87 -16.11
CA ARG A 745 -30.02 -57.90 -16.70
C ARG A 745 -30.46 -56.46 -16.93
N LYS A 746 -30.60 -56.12 -18.21
CA LYS A 746 -31.24 -54.89 -18.66
C LYS A 746 -32.68 -54.88 -18.14
N ALA A 747 -32.98 -54.03 -17.16
CA ALA A 747 -34.34 -53.66 -16.82
C ALA A 747 -34.45 -52.13 -16.87
N LYS A 748 -35.37 -51.65 -17.71
CA LYS A 748 -35.70 -50.23 -17.90
C LYS A 748 -36.24 -49.64 -16.58
N PRO A 749 -35.92 -48.39 -16.22
CA PRO A 749 -36.57 -47.76 -15.09
C PRO A 749 -38.00 -47.37 -15.46
N ARG A 750 -38.98 -47.97 -14.78
CA ARG A 750 -40.34 -47.41 -14.65
C ARG A 750 -40.29 -46.42 -13.49
N PHE A 751 -40.64 -45.17 -13.77
CA PHE A 751 -40.99 -44.19 -12.75
C PHE A 751 -42.32 -44.64 -12.11
N GLU A 752 -42.29 -45.01 -10.84
CA GLU A 752 -43.47 -45.02 -9.97
C GLU A 752 -43.25 -43.94 -8.91
N LYS A 753 -44.23 -43.02 -8.85
CA LYS A 753 -44.30 -41.95 -7.86
C LYS A 753 -44.71 -42.54 -6.50
N PRO A 754 -44.20 -42.04 -5.37
CA PRO A 754 -44.88 -42.17 -4.09
C PRO A 754 -45.85 -41.00 -3.94
N ASP A 755 -47.14 -41.33 -3.96
CA ASP A 755 -48.19 -40.51 -3.35
C ASP A 755 -48.11 -40.66 -1.80
N ASP A 756 -48.61 -39.64 -1.11
CA ASP A 756 -48.87 -39.52 0.33
C ASP A 756 -47.73 -39.02 1.24
N LEU A 757 -47.57 -37.69 1.25
CA LEU A 757 -47.28 -36.88 2.46
C LEU A 757 -47.69 -35.41 2.20
N ASP A 758 -48.98 -35.21 1.94
CA ASP A 758 -49.64 -33.90 2.08
C ASP A 758 -50.07 -33.76 3.54
N ASP A 759 -49.36 -32.93 4.30
CA ASP A 759 -49.92 -32.00 5.27
C ASP A 759 -48.77 -31.23 5.92
N LEU A 760 -48.52 -30.00 5.43
CA LEU A 760 -48.19 -28.79 6.21
C LEU A 760 -47.97 -27.61 5.23
N PRO A 761 -48.48 -26.40 5.53
CA PRO A 761 -48.56 -25.29 4.57
C PRO A 761 -47.21 -24.59 4.33
N PRO A 762 -47.01 -23.97 3.14
CA PRO A 762 -45.73 -23.37 2.76
C PRO A 762 -45.52 -22.00 3.41
N PRO A 763 -44.31 -21.66 3.87
CA PRO A 763 -43.94 -20.27 4.11
C PRO A 763 -43.59 -19.58 2.79
N GLU A 764 -44.18 -18.40 2.60
CA GLU A 764 -44.06 -17.53 1.44
C GLU A 764 -42.59 -17.19 1.10
N VAL A 765 -42.21 -17.47 -0.15
CA VAL A 765 -40.99 -16.95 -0.77
C VAL A 765 -41.31 -15.60 -1.41
N ALA A 766 -40.80 -14.51 -0.83
CA ALA A 766 -40.50 -13.30 -1.59
C ALA A 766 -39.06 -13.41 -2.10
N SER A 767 -38.94 -13.77 -3.37
CA SER A 767 -37.70 -13.76 -4.14
C SER A 767 -37.22 -12.34 -4.42
N SER A 768 -35.92 -12.11 -4.33
CA SER A 768 -35.18 -11.48 -5.44
C SER A 768 -33.68 -11.69 -5.25
N LEU A 769 -33.07 -12.55 -6.07
CA LEU A 769 -31.88 -12.29 -6.90
C LEU A 769 -31.52 -13.59 -7.69
N PRO A 770 -30.90 -13.46 -8.87
CA PRO A 770 -31.01 -14.42 -9.98
C PRO A 770 -30.02 -15.61 -9.89
N PRO A 771 -30.30 -16.72 -10.60
CA PRO A 771 -29.43 -17.88 -10.62
C PRO A 771 -28.14 -17.64 -11.39
N VAL A 772 -27.00 -17.94 -10.76
CA VAL A 772 -25.69 -18.01 -11.41
C VAL A 772 -25.68 -19.20 -12.37
N ILE A 773 -25.62 -18.89 -13.67
CA ILE A 773 -25.46 -19.86 -14.74
C ILE A 773 -23.96 -20.21 -14.84
N LEU A 774 -23.59 -21.40 -14.36
CA LEU A 774 -22.29 -22.01 -14.66
C LEU A 774 -22.31 -22.54 -16.09
N GLN A 775 -21.92 -21.71 -17.07
CA GLN A 775 -21.48 -22.19 -18.37
C GLN A 775 -20.03 -22.68 -18.24
N GLY A 776 -19.86 -24.00 -18.16
CA GLY A 776 -18.56 -24.64 -18.22
C GLY A 776 -17.90 -24.45 -19.58
N ASN A 777 -16.76 -23.76 -19.61
CA ASN A 777 -15.80 -23.87 -20.69
C ASN A 777 -14.69 -24.83 -20.30
N LYS A 778 -14.42 -25.77 -21.22
CA LYS A 778 -13.51 -26.89 -21.10
C LYS A 778 -12.05 -26.44 -21.17
N GLY A 779 -11.22 -27.05 -20.34
CA GLY A 779 -9.84 -27.41 -20.67
C GLY A 779 -8.75 -26.58 -19.99
N PHE A 780 -8.24 -27.06 -18.86
CA PHE A 780 -6.86 -26.80 -18.44
C PHE A 780 -6.25 -28.08 -17.90
N ASN A 781 -5.21 -28.55 -18.60
CA ASN A 781 -4.40 -29.73 -18.28
C ASN A 781 -3.25 -29.29 -17.37
N LEU A 782 -3.11 -29.93 -16.21
CA LEU A 782 -2.04 -29.71 -15.23
C LEU A 782 -1.07 -30.90 -15.26
N GLU A 783 -0.29 -31.01 -16.32
CA GLU A 783 0.92 -31.83 -16.37
C GLU A 783 1.95 -31.07 -17.21
N ASN A 784 2.84 -30.33 -16.55
CA ASN A 784 4.21 -29.96 -16.98
C ASN A 784 4.73 -28.80 -16.12
N SER A 785 5.24 -29.07 -14.91
CA SER A 785 6.31 -28.25 -14.34
C SER A 785 6.95 -28.89 -13.11
N LEU A 786 7.47 -30.11 -13.23
CA LEU A 786 8.44 -30.65 -12.29
C LEU A 786 9.31 -31.64 -13.06
N HIS A 787 10.35 -31.15 -13.76
CA HIS A 787 11.58 -31.91 -14.03
C HIS A 787 12.67 -30.99 -14.62
N ASN A 788 13.90 -31.22 -14.14
CA ASN A 788 15.21 -30.64 -14.49
C ASN A 788 15.61 -29.36 -13.73
N GLY A 789 16.76 -29.29 -13.06
CA GLY A 789 17.84 -30.26 -12.94
C GLY A 789 18.96 -29.68 -12.06
N SER A 790 19.49 -30.50 -11.16
CA SER A 790 20.71 -30.24 -10.41
C SER A 790 21.76 -31.25 -10.87
N LYS A 791 22.88 -30.77 -11.42
CA LYS A 791 24.27 -31.16 -11.04
C LYS A 791 25.33 -30.73 -12.07
N ASN A 792 26.47 -30.28 -11.50
CA ASN A 792 27.86 -30.30 -11.99
C ASN A 792 28.31 -29.14 -12.92
N ASN A 793 29.49 -28.52 -12.80
CA ASN A 793 30.59 -28.59 -11.82
C ASN A 793 31.59 -27.41 -12.07
N THR A 794 32.34 -27.05 -11.02
CA THR A 794 33.77 -26.61 -11.01
C THR A 794 34.26 -25.30 -11.66
N ARG A 795 34.82 -24.46 -10.76
CA ARG A 795 36.20 -23.90 -10.77
C ARG A 795 36.49 -22.68 -11.65
N THR A 796 36.62 -21.51 -11.01
CA THR A 796 37.74 -20.57 -11.22
C THR A 796 37.88 -19.60 -10.03
N GLU A 797 39.04 -19.72 -9.38
CA GLU A 797 39.96 -18.69 -8.89
C GLU A 797 39.45 -17.37 -8.28
N GLY A 798 39.97 -17.12 -7.07
CA GLY A 798 39.70 -15.94 -6.28
C GLY A 798 40.46 -14.70 -6.70
N LYS A 799 39.83 -13.55 -6.46
CA LYS A 799 40.49 -12.26 -6.27
C LYS A 799 40.00 -11.65 -4.95
N LYS A 800 40.96 -11.47 -4.04
CA LYS A 800 40.83 -10.72 -2.79
C LYS A 800 40.46 -9.27 -3.09
N LEU A 801 39.34 -8.78 -2.55
CA LEU A 801 39.08 -7.36 -2.37
C LEU A 801 39.27 -7.00 -0.91
N GLY A 802 39.97 -5.89 -0.68
CA GLY A 802 40.69 -5.57 0.53
C GLY A 802 39.81 -5.15 1.72
N ARG A 803 40.36 -5.42 2.91
CA ARG A 803 39.97 -4.81 4.18
C ARG A 803 40.10 -3.29 4.08
N VAL A 804 38.99 -2.57 4.18
CA VAL A 804 38.99 -1.14 4.53
C VAL A 804 39.03 -1.04 6.06
N ARG A 805 40.10 -0.42 6.56
CA ARG A 805 40.29 -0.09 7.98
C ARG A 805 39.33 1.06 8.34
N LEU A 806 38.53 0.87 9.38
CA LEU A 806 37.86 1.97 10.09
C LEU A 806 38.94 2.73 10.89
N ALA A 807 39.04 4.03 10.65
CA ALA A 807 39.81 4.95 11.51
C ALA A 807 38.96 5.36 12.72
N PRO A 808 39.57 5.64 13.89
CA PRO A 808 38.84 5.99 15.10
C PRO A 808 38.38 7.46 15.08
N LEU A 809 37.20 7.67 15.68
CA LEU A 809 36.62 8.97 16.03
C LEU A 809 37.50 9.68 17.07
N ASP A 810 38.05 10.83 16.69
CA ASP A 810 38.59 11.80 17.64
C ASP A 810 37.45 12.64 18.24
N LYS A 811 37.53 12.78 19.56
CA LYS A 811 36.71 13.66 20.38
C LYS A 811 37.17 15.10 20.18
N HIS A 812 36.26 16.01 19.85
CA HIS A 812 36.16 17.35 20.44
C HIS A 812 34.79 17.97 20.14
#